data_AF-A0A514LK09-F1
#
_entry.id   AF-A0A514LK09-F1
#
_cell.length_a   1.000
_cell.length_b   1.000
_cell.length_c   1.000
_cell.angle_alpha   90.00
_cell.angle_beta   90.00
_cell.angle_gamma   90.00
#
_symmetry.space_group_name_H-M   'P 1'
#
loop_
_entity.id
_entity.type
_entity.pdbx_description
1 polymer ?
#
loop_
_entity_poly.entity_id
_entity_poly.type
_entity_poly.pdbx_seq_one_letter_code
_entity_poly.pdbx_strand_id
1 'polypeptide(L)'
;MYIPKRRDRMKKATFATSSIGAMLIASMFVPAIQAAESGAANSHVTGYGGAVVSEDVHASEAGMAILEQGGNAVDAAIAVAAAQGVTRPYSGGIGGGGMMLIHLAEEDEPIAIDSRSVTPESFDDETYIHPDTGEVFPSAMRISSGKSFSVPGTVKNWEIALEDYGTMTFAEVLQPAIEVAEDGFVSDENFVRETMENQERFDLFTSTRDIYLNEDGSAPETGDVIQNPDMAHTYQLLAEEGSEVFYEGEIAEAMVDTINDPPVVDHPDFESVSDEWLTEFGMLEGDVTMEDFSNYKTVTSEAIHTDYHDYDIYGMPPSSSGGLTVGQTFNILEHYEIENMSSTEAWHHFMEASRYAFADRREYIGDPAHTEVPVDELLSDAYTEERITNIDSERASIGQVPPGNPWLDDDEDFFYDFVEEDSAEWDPRKFHRIDTGPESHPFDANFTIDDETGKIDLSERKEDRGSAYGRAAANMEAVEDNEVNLRVRADEEGYDQRLRLWLNGDVWQSGSSVPSNGYGLEINTETEELVLQRVIDGELASLERIDYPIETDWHDLRFQVENNKLKVSAWESDEEEPGEWLAVHELAENDQLEDLLGRLMMSVINFDYEQTQTFSFDHIEVEPVNENSEALAGPSQTNVMDDANPPAETTSIEEETQGVQADEEKRIKDEADIVDESTIHLAASDDEGNVVSYTSTIVSIGGNGMVVPGYGFLLNNAVYGRTPTETPSHPNYPRPEMRSLSSMAPTLVMEDETPVLTAGAPGNDSILTTVSQIMMNNLDFDTPLPEAIEQSRLSQRNNFDAMAEYEENYMDAETEQHIEELEDMGHLFTANTNEQGIGAAVGIEFLENGEVTAAAEPDRRGGGSALVESEMEEEEMSADEMKRSVETLAEEGEFENEDAVRSLEVHLTSVAHFEAEEEAEKVINHMAGFNDLLDQQQANEWISDDAYDTLQGKAEALIEEWE
;
A
#
# COMPACT_ATOMS: atom_id res chain seq x y z
N MET A 1 -9.98 -46.40 45.46
CA MET A 1 -9.31 -47.60 46.00
C MET A 1 -7.90 -47.18 46.41
N TYR A 2 -7.57 -47.28 47.71
CA TYR A 2 -6.24 -47.25 48.36
C TYR A 2 -5.16 -46.15 48.08
N ILE A 3 -4.94 -45.37 49.16
CA ILE A 3 -3.92 -44.39 49.61
C ILE A 3 -2.49 -45.03 49.71
N PRO A 4 -1.30 -44.33 49.64
CA PRO A 4 -0.90 -43.32 50.66
C PRO A 4 0.11 -42.16 50.41
N LYS A 5 -0.27 -41.00 50.98
CA LYS A 5 0.41 -40.12 51.99
C LYS A 5 1.88 -39.69 51.85
N ARG A 6 2.11 -38.38 52.02
CA ARG A 6 3.01 -37.82 53.06
C ARG A 6 2.53 -36.45 53.59
N ARG A 7 2.94 -36.14 54.83
CA ARG A 7 2.53 -35.04 55.73
C ARG A 7 3.69 -34.04 55.87
N ASP A 8 3.39 -32.77 56.12
CA ASP A 8 3.79 -31.99 57.33
C ASP A 8 3.13 -30.60 57.29
N ARG A 9 2.23 -30.22 58.22
CA ARG A 9 2.35 -29.74 59.62
C ARG A 9 2.53 -28.21 59.77
N MET A 10 1.39 -27.54 59.93
CA MET A 10 1.21 -26.17 60.46
C MET A 10 1.87 -25.96 61.83
N LYS A 11 2.34 -24.73 62.08
CA LYS A 11 2.47 -24.13 63.41
C LYS A 11 1.53 -22.94 63.53
N LYS A 12 0.67 -22.97 64.55
CA LYS A 12 -0.10 -21.83 65.05
C LYS A 12 0.75 -21.01 66.02
N ALA A 13 0.63 -19.69 65.97
CA ALA A 13 0.84 -18.81 67.12
C ALA A 13 -0.33 -17.81 67.19
N THR A 14 -0.87 -17.66 68.40
CA THR A 14 -1.97 -16.77 68.77
C THR A 14 -1.46 -15.91 69.91
N PHE A 15 -1.65 -14.59 69.90
CA PHE A 15 -1.68 -13.63 71.03
C PHE A 15 -1.66 -12.23 70.40
N ALA A 16 -2.28 -11.16 70.87
CA ALA A 16 -3.46 -10.88 71.69
C ALA A 16 -3.63 -9.34 71.60
N THR A 17 -4.87 -8.88 71.65
CA THR A 17 -5.24 -7.46 71.73
C THR A 17 -4.72 -6.77 72.99
N SER A 18 -4.21 -5.54 72.86
CA SER A 18 -4.20 -4.52 73.93
C SER A 18 -4.19 -3.11 73.32
N SER A 19 -5.17 -2.31 73.73
CA SER A 19 -5.35 -0.89 73.39
C SER A 19 -4.56 0.02 74.35
N ILE A 20 -4.26 1.24 73.87
CA ILE A 20 -3.79 2.52 74.50
C ILE A 20 -2.70 3.04 73.53
N GLY A 21 -2.83 4.13 72.77
CA GLY A 21 -3.51 5.41 72.97
C GLY A 21 -2.44 6.51 73.01
N ALA A 22 -2.15 7.16 71.88
CA ALA A 22 -1.44 8.45 71.81
C ALA A 22 -1.59 9.11 70.44
N MET A 23 -1.92 10.41 70.47
CA MET A 23 -2.03 11.36 69.35
C MET A 23 -0.83 11.31 68.40
N LEU A 24 -1.07 11.49 67.09
CA LEU A 24 -0.18 12.21 66.19
C LEU A 24 -0.92 12.64 64.91
N ILE A 25 -1.07 13.96 64.79
CA ILE A 25 -0.99 14.81 63.58
C ILE A 25 -1.62 14.23 62.31
N ALA A 26 -2.77 14.81 61.94
CA ALA A 26 -3.28 14.79 60.58
C ALA A 26 -2.30 15.57 59.68
N SER A 27 -1.44 14.83 59.00
CA SER A 27 -0.78 15.30 57.78
C SER A 27 -1.65 14.82 56.63
N MET A 28 -2.30 15.75 55.95
CA MET A 28 -2.85 15.51 54.61
C MET A 28 -1.67 15.09 53.74
N PHE A 29 -1.54 13.80 53.44
CA PHE A 29 -0.86 13.37 52.24
C PHE A 29 -1.87 13.56 51.12
N VAL A 30 -1.80 14.74 50.49
CA VAL A 30 -2.18 14.87 49.09
C VAL A 30 -1.12 14.05 48.35
N PRO A 31 -1.45 12.99 47.60
CA PRO A 31 -0.51 12.47 46.62
C PRO A 31 -0.21 13.65 45.71
N ALA A 32 1.04 14.10 45.69
CA ALA A 32 1.49 14.87 44.56
C ALA A 32 1.37 13.90 43.38
N ILE A 33 0.32 14.10 42.59
CA ILE A 33 0.32 13.68 41.20
C ILE A 33 1.50 14.45 40.61
N GLN A 34 2.66 13.82 40.59
CA GLN A 34 3.67 14.17 39.61
C GLN A 34 3.01 13.73 38.31
N ALA A 35 2.52 14.71 37.55
CA ALA A 35 2.36 14.50 36.13
C ALA A 35 3.70 13.94 35.68
N ALA A 36 3.70 12.73 35.13
CA ALA A 36 4.79 12.31 34.28
C ALA A 36 4.96 13.45 33.27
N GLU A 37 6.11 14.11 33.29
CA GLU A 37 6.53 14.82 32.09
C GLU A 37 6.55 13.73 31.02
N SER A 38 5.66 13.85 30.03
CA SER A 38 5.74 13.05 28.81
C SER A 38 7.18 13.15 28.32
N GLY A 39 7.92 12.03 28.35
CA GLY A 39 9.20 11.98 27.65
C GLY A 39 8.94 12.44 26.22
N ALA A 40 9.78 13.35 25.71
CA ALA A 40 9.72 13.66 24.29
C ALA A 40 9.94 12.33 23.54
N ALA A 41 9.10 12.02 22.56
CA ALA A 41 9.32 10.86 21.71
C ALA A 41 10.64 11.08 20.96
N ASN A 42 11.61 10.19 21.14
CA ASN A 42 12.78 10.15 20.29
C ASN A 42 12.35 9.46 18.99
N SER A 43 12.37 10.21 17.88
CA SER A 43 12.04 9.66 16.56
C SER A 43 13.09 8.65 16.11
N HIS A 44 14.32 8.72 16.60
CA HIS A 44 15.35 7.71 16.36
C HIS A 44 16.32 7.60 17.52
N VAL A 45 16.98 6.44 17.61
CA VAL A 45 18.02 6.17 18.60
C VAL A 45 18.94 5.06 18.09
N THR A 46 20.24 5.19 18.41
CA THR A 46 21.26 4.17 18.10
C THR A 46 21.82 3.59 19.39
N GLY A 47 21.98 2.27 19.45
CA GLY A 47 22.54 1.60 20.62
C GLY A 47 22.80 0.11 20.39
N TYR A 48 22.84 -0.65 21.49
CA TYR A 48 23.11 -2.08 21.49
C TYR A 48 21.99 -2.87 22.18
N GLY A 49 21.93 -4.17 21.89
CA GLY A 49 20.91 -5.08 22.41
C GLY A 49 19.69 -5.12 21.50
N GLY A 50 18.51 -5.30 22.07
CA GLY A 50 17.26 -5.23 21.34
C GLY A 50 16.81 -3.80 21.05
N ALA A 51 15.98 -3.66 20.02
CA ALA A 51 15.37 -2.41 19.60
C ALA A 51 13.87 -2.55 19.40
N VAL A 52 13.12 -1.48 19.65
CA VAL A 52 11.67 -1.43 19.44
C VAL A 52 11.31 -0.10 18.81
N VAL A 53 10.46 -0.14 17.80
CA VAL A 53 9.98 1.06 17.10
C VAL A 53 8.51 0.95 16.72
N SER A 54 7.75 2.03 16.90
CA SER A 54 6.32 2.11 16.57
C SER A 54 5.83 3.56 16.41
N GLU A 55 4.55 3.75 16.09
CA GLU A 55 3.90 5.08 15.95
C GLU A 55 3.47 5.69 17.30
N ASP A 56 3.76 5.05 18.44
CA ASP A 56 3.30 5.51 19.75
C ASP A 56 4.31 5.19 20.86
N VAL A 57 4.56 6.18 21.72
CA VAL A 57 5.55 6.05 22.81
C VAL A 57 5.17 4.95 23.81
N HIS A 58 3.89 4.80 24.16
CA HIS A 58 3.47 3.78 25.10
C HIS A 58 3.58 2.37 24.51
N ALA A 59 3.41 2.24 23.19
CA ALA A 59 3.62 0.98 22.51
C ALA A 59 5.10 0.60 22.42
N SER A 60 5.98 1.54 22.11
CA SER A 60 7.43 1.29 22.14
C SER A 60 7.90 0.94 23.56
N GLU A 61 7.42 1.65 24.59
CA GLU A 61 7.67 1.34 26.00
C GLU A 61 7.18 -0.08 26.39
N ALA A 62 6.01 -0.50 25.88
CA ALA A 62 5.47 -1.84 26.13
C ALA A 62 6.38 -2.94 25.55
N GLY A 63 6.85 -2.77 24.31
CA GLY A 63 7.80 -3.71 23.70
C GLY A 63 9.13 -3.74 24.43
N MET A 64 9.69 -2.58 24.75
CA MET A 64 10.97 -2.50 25.47
C MET A 64 10.88 -3.14 26.86
N ALA A 65 9.77 -2.93 27.57
CA ALA A 65 9.54 -3.58 28.86
C ALA A 65 9.50 -5.11 28.75
N ILE A 66 9.08 -5.68 27.62
CA ILE A 66 9.09 -7.12 27.39
C ILE A 66 10.51 -7.64 27.11
N LEU A 67 11.30 -6.92 26.30
CA LEU A 67 12.72 -7.25 26.10
C LEU A 67 13.49 -7.22 27.42
N GLU A 68 13.31 -6.17 28.24
CA GLU A 68 13.94 -6.05 29.56
C GLU A 68 13.53 -7.17 30.55
N GLN A 69 12.37 -7.79 30.33
CA GLN A 69 11.88 -8.94 31.11
C GLN A 69 12.43 -10.28 30.62
N GLY A 70 13.19 -10.27 29.52
CA GLY A 70 13.80 -11.42 28.87
C GLY A 70 12.91 -12.12 27.86
N GLY A 71 11.91 -11.41 27.30
CA GLY A 71 11.20 -11.83 26.09
C GLY A 71 12.05 -11.58 24.84
N ASN A 72 11.71 -12.23 23.74
CA ASN A 72 12.39 -12.06 22.46
C ASN A 72 11.68 -11.02 21.56
N ALA A 73 12.20 -10.79 20.35
CA ALA A 73 11.62 -9.85 19.38
C ALA A 73 10.13 -10.14 19.05
N VAL A 74 9.73 -11.42 19.03
CA VAL A 74 8.33 -11.84 18.80
C VAL A 74 7.44 -11.45 19.98
N ASP A 75 7.88 -11.72 21.20
CA ASP A 75 7.16 -11.34 22.42
C ASP A 75 6.98 -9.81 22.48
N ALA A 76 8.04 -9.06 22.17
CA ALA A 76 8.04 -7.60 22.16
C ALA A 76 7.10 -7.04 21.08
N ALA A 77 7.17 -7.54 19.84
CA ALA A 77 6.31 -7.09 18.75
C ALA A 77 4.82 -7.25 19.06
N ILE A 78 4.43 -8.32 19.76
CA ILE A 78 3.03 -8.55 20.18
C ILE A 78 2.61 -7.56 21.26
N ALA A 79 3.49 -7.24 22.22
CA ALA A 79 3.20 -6.23 23.24
C ALA A 79 3.04 -4.83 22.62
N VAL A 80 3.89 -4.46 21.65
CA VAL A 80 3.78 -3.21 20.88
C VAL A 80 2.44 -3.19 20.14
N ALA A 81 2.10 -4.26 19.40
CA ALA A 81 0.85 -4.35 18.66
C ALA A 81 -0.38 -4.22 19.57
N ALA A 82 -0.37 -4.87 20.73
CA ALA A 82 -1.44 -4.82 21.70
C ALA A 82 -1.62 -3.42 22.31
N ALA A 83 -0.52 -2.73 22.62
CA ALA A 83 -0.54 -1.36 23.12
C ALA A 83 -1.02 -0.36 22.05
N GLN A 84 -0.57 -0.48 20.79
CA GLN A 84 -1.11 0.32 19.68
C GLN A 84 -2.60 0.06 19.44
N GLY A 85 -3.10 -1.15 19.70
CA GLY A 85 -4.55 -1.43 19.69
C GLY A 85 -5.35 -0.61 20.72
N VAL A 86 -4.68 0.03 21.69
CA VAL A 86 -5.26 0.96 22.67
C VAL A 86 -4.99 2.42 22.29
N THR A 87 -3.75 2.76 21.92
CA THR A 87 -3.29 4.15 21.70
C THR A 87 -3.48 4.65 20.27
N ARG A 88 -3.48 3.73 19.29
CA ARG A 88 -3.76 3.95 17.86
C ARG A 88 -4.95 3.09 17.38
N PRO A 89 -6.10 3.10 18.08
CA PRO A 89 -7.17 2.11 17.88
C PRO A 89 -7.88 2.24 16.53
N TYR A 90 -7.71 3.37 15.84
CA TYR A 90 -8.38 3.66 14.57
C TYR A 90 -7.70 3.02 13.37
N SER A 91 -6.45 2.55 13.51
CA SER A 91 -5.64 2.11 12.37
C SER A 91 -5.30 0.62 12.44
N GLY A 92 -5.17 0.05 13.65
CA GLY A 92 -4.95 -1.38 13.85
C GLY A 92 -5.44 -1.87 15.21
N GLY A 93 -5.56 -3.20 15.36
CA GLY A 93 -5.98 -3.83 16.61
C GLY A 93 -6.53 -5.25 16.42
N ILE A 94 -7.04 -5.81 17.52
CA ILE A 94 -7.55 -7.19 17.54
C ILE A 94 -8.81 -7.43 16.70
N GLY A 95 -9.55 -6.36 16.35
CA GLY A 95 -10.68 -6.43 15.43
C GLY A 95 -10.29 -6.44 13.94
N GLY A 96 -8.99 -6.50 13.63
CA GLY A 96 -8.45 -6.51 12.27
C GLY A 96 -7.62 -7.76 11.93
N GLY A 97 -6.68 -7.58 11.02
CA GLY A 97 -5.71 -8.60 10.64
C GLY A 97 -4.37 -7.97 10.29
N GLY A 98 -3.35 -8.79 10.08
CA GLY A 98 -2.02 -8.26 9.78
C GLY A 98 -1.10 -9.25 9.08
N MET A 99 0.10 -8.77 8.80
CA MET A 99 1.17 -9.47 8.10
C MET A 99 2.42 -9.40 8.96
N MET A 100 2.87 -10.53 9.51
CA MET A 100 4.03 -10.58 10.40
C MET A 100 5.17 -11.34 9.72
N LEU A 101 6.28 -10.65 9.49
CA LEU A 101 7.51 -11.22 8.97
C LEU A 101 8.49 -11.41 10.14
N ILE A 102 8.99 -12.63 10.31
CA ILE A 102 9.84 -13.04 11.44
C ILE A 102 11.14 -13.62 10.89
N HIS A 103 12.26 -13.02 11.24
CA HIS A 103 13.57 -13.63 11.09
C HIS A 103 14.06 -14.14 12.45
N LEU A 104 14.50 -15.39 12.48
CA LEU A 104 15.14 -15.99 13.65
C LEU A 104 16.61 -16.20 13.30
N ALA A 105 17.52 -15.75 14.17
CA ALA A 105 18.96 -15.81 13.90
C ALA A 105 19.52 -17.24 13.74
N GLU A 106 18.77 -18.27 14.17
CA GLU A 106 19.14 -19.68 14.01
C GLU A 106 18.64 -20.31 12.69
N GLU A 107 17.78 -19.62 11.94
CA GLU A 107 17.14 -20.11 10.72
C GLU A 107 17.62 -19.32 9.50
N ASP A 108 17.72 -19.99 8.35
CA ASP A 108 18.28 -19.39 7.13
C ASP A 108 17.30 -18.44 6.42
N GLU A 109 15.98 -18.69 6.51
CA GLU A 109 14.95 -17.96 5.77
C GLU A 109 13.87 -17.36 6.71
N PRO A 110 13.41 -16.11 6.47
CA PRO A 110 12.31 -15.51 7.21
C PRO A 110 10.97 -16.24 7.05
N ILE A 111 10.21 -16.28 8.13
CA ILE A 111 8.84 -16.82 8.19
C ILE A 111 7.83 -15.69 8.02
N ALA A 112 6.83 -15.91 7.17
CA ALA A 112 5.69 -15.03 7.00
C ALA A 112 4.43 -15.64 7.63
N ILE A 113 3.74 -14.88 8.48
CA ILE A 113 2.40 -15.22 9.01
C ILE A 113 1.38 -14.23 8.43
N ASP A 114 0.56 -14.73 7.49
CA ASP A 114 -0.61 -14.02 6.97
C ASP A 114 -1.81 -14.27 7.91
N SER A 115 -2.20 -13.19 8.58
CA SER A 115 -3.38 -13.12 9.44
C SER A 115 -4.41 -12.13 8.92
N ARG A 116 -4.46 -11.93 7.60
CA ARG A 116 -5.50 -11.14 6.94
C ARG A 116 -6.88 -11.66 7.33
N SER A 117 -7.82 -10.73 7.48
CA SER A 117 -9.22 -11.05 7.76
C SER A 117 -9.82 -11.83 6.58
N VAL A 118 -10.73 -12.75 6.89
CA VAL A 118 -11.38 -13.64 5.91
C VAL A 118 -12.86 -13.31 5.80
N THR A 119 -13.40 -13.24 4.58
CA THR A 119 -14.83 -13.00 4.38
C THR A 119 -15.68 -14.12 4.99
N PRO A 120 -16.87 -13.79 5.54
CA PRO A 120 -17.84 -14.80 5.94
C PRO A 120 -18.30 -15.66 4.75
N GLU A 121 -18.82 -16.86 5.02
CA GLU A 121 -19.43 -17.74 4.00
C GLU A 121 -20.59 -17.05 3.26
N SER A 122 -21.23 -16.05 3.87
CA SER A 122 -22.34 -15.30 3.29
C SER A 122 -21.91 -14.20 2.30
N PHE A 123 -20.62 -13.92 2.17
CA PHE A 123 -20.12 -12.81 1.35
C PHE A 123 -19.94 -13.25 -0.09
N ASP A 124 -20.75 -12.68 -0.99
CA ASP A 124 -20.71 -12.95 -2.43
C ASP A 124 -20.83 -11.65 -3.26
N ASP A 125 -20.90 -11.81 -4.58
CA ASP A 125 -21.05 -10.76 -5.58
C ASP A 125 -22.34 -9.93 -5.43
N GLU A 126 -23.36 -10.45 -4.74
CA GLU A 126 -24.63 -9.77 -4.49
C GLU A 126 -24.62 -8.95 -3.19
N THR A 127 -23.60 -9.11 -2.34
CA THR A 127 -23.53 -8.51 -0.98
C THR A 127 -23.79 -6.99 -0.99
N TYR A 128 -23.25 -6.29 -1.99
CA TYR A 128 -23.36 -4.83 -2.12
C TYR A 128 -24.27 -4.38 -3.25
N ILE A 129 -25.10 -5.28 -3.78
CA ILE A 129 -26.01 -4.96 -4.87
C ILE A 129 -27.37 -4.57 -4.32
N HIS A 130 -27.84 -3.40 -4.74
CA HIS A 130 -29.15 -2.90 -4.38
C HIS A 130 -30.23 -3.77 -5.07
N PRO A 131 -31.12 -4.43 -4.32
CA PRO A 131 -31.97 -5.51 -4.85
C PRO A 131 -32.99 -5.06 -5.91
N ASP A 132 -33.40 -3.78 -5.90
CA ASP A 132 -34.37 -3.26 -6.88
C ASP A 132 -33.74 -2.58 -8.10
N THR A 133 -32.51 -2.05 -8.00
CA THR A 133 -31.86 -1.26 -9.07
C THR A 133 -30.71 -2.02 -9.72
N GLY A 134 -30.08 -2.96 -9.00
CA GLY A 134 -28.83 -3.60 -9.36
C GLY A 134 -27.59 -2.74 -9.08
N GLU A 135 -27.76 -1.49 -8.65
CA GLU A 135 -26.60 -0.61 -8.41
C GLU A 135 -25.82 -1.02 -7.17
N VAL A 136 -24.52 -0.76 -7.17
CA VAL A 136 -23.68 -0.92 -5.99
C VAL A 136 -24.11 0.09 -4.92
N PHE A 137 -24.28 -0.36 -3.67
CA PHE A 137 -24.57 0.55 -2.57
C PHE A 137 -23.48 1.64 -2.41
N PRO A 138 -23.85 2.88 -2.04
CA PRO A 138 -22.89 3.97 -1.84
C PRO A 138 -21.74 3.59 -0.91
N SER A 139 -20.54 4.11 -1.17
CA SER A 139 -19.32 3.83 -0.41
C SER A 139 -19.55 4.00 1.10
N ALA A 140 -20.14 5.13 1.51
CA ALA A 140 -20.47 5.44 2.91
C ALA A 140 -21.22 4.31 3.64
N MET A 141 -22.20 3.72 2.96
CA MET A 141 -22.99 2.60 3.48
C MET A 141 -22.19 1.30 3.51
N ARG A 142 -21.29 1.06 2.55
CA ARG A 142 -20.43 -0.12 2.55
C ARG A 142 -19.41 -0.05 3.68
N ILE A 143 -18.74 1.09 3.86
CA ILE A 143 -17.73 1.33 4.88
C ILE A 143 -18.30 1.08 6.28
N SER A 144 -19.38 1.79 6.62
CA SER A 144 -19.96 1.78 7.98
C SER A 144 -21.14 0.80 8.07
N SER A 145 -20.85 -0.49 7.93
CA SER A 145 -21.86 -1.55 7.96
C SER A 145 -21.38 -2.86 8.56
N GLY A 146 -22.33 -3.75 8.90
CA GLY A 146 -22.01 -5.13 9.23
C GLY A 146 -21.55 -5.95 8.02
N LYS A 147 -21.94 -5.57 6.80
CA LYS A 147 -21.55 -6.28 5.56
C LYS A 147 -20.08 -6.13 5.19
N SER A 148 -19.40 -5.07 5.64
CA SER A 148 -17.97 -4.88 5.39
C SER A 148 -17.05 -5.64 6.32
N PHE A 149 -17.60 -6.29 7.33
CA PHE A 149 -16.84 -7.06 8.28
C PHE A 149 -16.22 -8.32 7.64
N SER A 150 -15.00 -8.62 8.06
CA SER A 150 -14.35 -9.93 7.85
C SER A 150 -13.80 -10.46 9.17
N VAL A 151 -13.72 -11.77 9.32
CA VAL A 151 -13.30 -12.42 10.57
C VAL A 151 -11.86 -12.00 10.92
N PRO A 152 -11.61 -11.38 12.08
CA PRO A 152 -10.30 -10.86 12.47
C PRO A 152 -9.26 -11.96 12.70
N GLY A 153 -8.02 -11.68 12.28
CA GLY A 153 -6.90 -12.63 12.38
C GLY A 153 -5.85 -12.34 13.43
N THR A 154 -5.80 -11.11 13.94
CA THR A 154 -4.73 -10.62 14.81
C THR A 154 -4.50 -11.51 16.05
N VAL A 155 -5.56 -11.94 16.74
CA VAL A 155 -5.40 -12.77 17.95
C VAL A 155 -4.84 -14.16 17.62
N LYS A 156 -5.26 -14.74 16.50
CA LYS A 156 -4.73 -16.03 16.05
C LYS A 156 -3.27 -15.91 15.60
N ASN A 157 -2.90 -14.77 15.01
CA ASN A 157 -1.51 -14.45 14.69
C ASN A 157 -0.64 -14.51 15.95
N TRP A 158 -1.04 -13.77 16.99
CA TRP A 158 -0.30 -13.71 18.25
C TRP A 158 -0.20 -15.06 18.93
N GLU A 159 -1.27 -15.88 18.89
CA GLU A 159 -1.22 -17.23 19.44
C GLU A 159 -0.15 -18.07 18.74
N ILE A 160 -0.18 -18.15 17.40
CA ILE A 160 0.78 -18.95 16.62
C ILE A 160 2.20 -18.41 16.82
N ALA A 161 2.37 -17.09 16.76
CA ALA A 161 3.67 -16.47 16.95
C ALA A 161 4.27 -16.76 18.33
N LEU A 162 3.48 -16.65 19.42
CA LEU A 162 3.95 -17.00 20.77
C LEU A 162 4.20 -18.50 20.94
N GLU A 163 3.34 -19.35 20.37
CA GLU A 163 3.45 -20.80 20.51
C GLU A 163 4.69 -21.37 19.80
N ASP A 164 4.98 -20.87 18.60
CA ASP A 164 6.02 -21.42 17.73
C ASP A 164 7.34 -20.65 17.81
N TYR A 165 7.31 -19.33 18.04
CA TYR A 165 8.48 -18.44 17.94
C TYR A 165 8.72 -17.54 19.17
N GLY A 166 7.73 -17.38 20.04
CA GLY A 166 7.85 -16.58 21.26
C GLY A 166 8.43 -17.35 22.45
N THR A 167 8.71 -16.64 23.53
CA THR A 167 9.21 -17.22 24.79
C THR A 167 8.30 -16.93 25.99
N MET A 168 7.33 -16.04 25.83
CA MET A 168 6.40 -15.61 26.85
C MET A 168 4.96 -16.07 26.58
N THR A 169 4.08 -15.84 27.55
CA THR A 169 2.65 -16.15 27.45
C THR A 169 1.82 -14.89 27.14
N PHE A 170 0.58 -15.07 26.65
CA PHE A 170 -0.38 -13.95 26.51
C PHE A 170 -0.47 -13.09 27.77
N ALA A 171 -0.49 -13.71 28.96
CA ALA A 171 -0.58 -12.97 30.22
C ALA A 171 0.63 -12.09 30.52
N GLU A 172 1.80 -12.42 29.97
CA GLU A 172 3.01 -11.62 30.12
C GLU A 172 3.04 -10.50 29.07
N VAL A 173 2.84 -10.83 27.79
CA VAL A 173 2.96 -9.86 26.69
C VAL A 173 1.81 -8.85 26.61
N LEU A 174 0.59 -9.21 27.07
CA LEU A 174 -0.54 -8.28 27.08
C LEU A 174 -0.60 -7.39 28.33
N GLN A 175 0.20 -7.68 29.36
CA GLN A 175 0.16 -6.94 30.63
C GLN A 175 0.41 -5.42 30.45
N PRO A 176 1.41 -4.97 29.67
CA PRO A 176 1.61 -3.54 29.44
C PRO A 176 0.39 -2.87 28.78
N ALA A 177 -0.20 -3.51 27.78
CA ALA A 177 -1.37 -2.97 27.08
C ALA A 177 -2.62 -2.93 27.98
N ILE A 178 -2.78 -3.89 28.90
CA ILE A 178 -3.82 -3.86 29.94
C ILE A 178 -3.64 -2.63 30.83
N GLU A 179 -2.40 -2.34 31.27
CA GLU A 179 -2.11 -1.18 32.11
C GLU A 179 -2.40 0.14 31.39
N VAL A 180 -1.98 0.27 30.12
CA VAL A 180 -2.28 1.44 29.28
C VAL A 180 -3.80 1.63 29.11
N ALA A 181 -4.56 0.56 28.90
CA ALA A 181 -6.01 0.65 28.74
C ALA A 181 -6.75 1.01 30.05
N GLU A 182 -6.27 0.56 31.21
CA GLU A 182 -6.85 0.87 32.53
C GLU A 182 -6.49 2.27 33.03
N ASP A 183 -5.21 2.64 32.95
CA ASP A 183 -4.71 3.93 33.44
C ASP A 183 -5.03 5.06 32.45
N GLY A 184 -5.05 4.74 31.16
CA GLY A 184 -5.28 5.66 30.05
C GLY A 184 -4.01 6.32 29.52
N PHE A 185 -4.10 6.84 28.30
CA PHE A 185 -3.04 7.60 27.63
C PHE A 185 -3.51 9.02 27.33
N VAL A 186 -2.56 9.92 27.08
CA VAL A 186 -2.85 11.31 26.73
C VAL A 186 -3.09 11.39 25.22
N SER A 187 -4.23 11.93 24.79
CA SER A 187 -4.53 12.14 23.37
C SER A 187 -3.56 13.16 22.76
N ASP A 188 -2.93 12.78 21.66
CA ASP A 188 -2.12 13.68 20.84
C ASP A 188 -2.95 14.32 19.71
N GLU A 189 -2.29 15.11 18.87
CA GLU A 189 -2.94 15.80 17.74
C GLU A 189 -3.46 14.79 16.71
N ASN A 190 -2.75 13.69 16.47
CA ASN A 190 -3.16 12.67 15.51
C ASN A 190 -4.43 11.93 15.95
N PHE A 191 -4.48 11.48 17.20
CA PHE A 191 -5.66 10.82 17.76
C PHE A 191 -6.89 11.72 17.68
N VAL A 192 -6.74 13.01 18.01
CA VAL A 192 -7.84 13.97 17.94
C VAL A 192 -8.27 14.24 16.49
N ARG A 193 -7.32 14.40 15.57
CA ARG A 193 -7.59 14.56 14.13
C ARG A 193 -8.40 13.37 13.59
N GLU A 194 -7.92 12.15 13.79
CA GLU A 194 -8.60 10.92 13.32
C GLU A 194 -9.99 10.76 13.98
N THR A 195 -10.15 11.18 15.24
CA THR A 195 -11.47 11.21 15.90
C THR A 195 -12.41 12.24 15.27
N MET A 196 -11.90 13.43 14.91
CA MET A 196 -12.68 14.50 14.29
C MET A 196 -13.12 14.12 12.87
N GLU A 197 -12.23 13.53 12.08
CA GLU A 197 -12.52 13.02 10.73
C GLU A 197 -13.61 11.95 10.74
N ASN A 198 -13.70 11.17 11.83
CA ASN A 198 -14.68 10.10 11.98
C ASN A 198 -15.85 10.45 12.90
N GLN A 199 -15.97 11.69 13.37
CA GLN A 199 -16.91 12.06 14.42
C GLN A 199 -18.37 11.73 14.03
N GLU A 200 -18.76 12.05 12.80
CA GLU A 200 -20.12 11.79 12.30
C GLU A 200 -20.40 10.29 12.16
N ARG A 201 -19.41 9.50 11.71
CA ARG A 201 -19.50 8.03 11.65
C ARG A 201 -19.61 7.43 13.06
N PHE A 202 -18.79 7.90 14.00
CA PHE A 202 -18.78 7.41 15.38
C PHE A 202 -20.05 7.76 16.15
N ASP A 203 -20.68 8.91 15.89
CA ASP A 203 -21.94 9.28 16.54
C ASP A 203 -23.14 8.42 16.09
N LEU A 204 -23.00 7.63 15.01
CA LEU A 204 -24.01 6.63 14.63
C LEU A 204 -24.11 5.47 15.63
N PHE A 205 -23.04 5.16 16.37
CA PHE A 205 -22.93 3.96 17.19
C PHE A 205 -22.83 4.27 18.67
N THR A 206 -23.72 3.68 19.47
CA THR A 206 -23.76 3.91 20.92
C THR A 206 -22.48 3.50 21.63
N SER A 207 -21.91 2.34 21.29
CA SER A 207 -20.67 1.83 21.90
C SER A 207 -19.45 2.65 21.53
N THR A 208 -19.36 3.12 20.30
CA THR A 208 -18.23 3.93 19.82
C THR A 208 -18.24 5.32 20.43
N ARG A 209 -19.42 5.95 20.47
CA ARG A 209 -19.62 7.25 21.13
C ARG A 209 -19.20 7.24 22.59
N ASP A 210 -19.52 6.18 23.32
CA ASP A 210 -19.24 6.07 24.77
C ASP A 210 -17.74 6.04 25.10
N ILE A 211 -16.87 5.69 24.15
CA ILE A 211 -15.41 5.63 24.33
C ILE A 211 -14.72 6.86 23.72
N TYR A 212 -15.04 7.21 22.48
CA TYR A 212 -14.23 8.14 21.70
C TYR A 212 -14.80 9.56 21.60
N LEU A 213 -16.06 9.78 21.98
CA LEU A 213 -16.71 11.09 21.91
C LEU A 213 -17.08 11.62 23.30
N ASN A 214 -17.09 12.94 23.44
CA ASN A 214 -17.61 13.61 24.63
C ASN A 214 -19.12 13.39 24.78
N GLU A 215 -19.66 13.63 25.99
CA GLU A 215 -21.09 13.48 26.27
C GLU A 215 -22.00 14.25 25.28
N ASP A 216 -21.51 15.36 24.72
CA ASP A 216 -22.22 16.18 23.74
C ASP A 216 -22.03 15.76 22.27
N GLY A 217 -21.24 14.72 22.01
CA GLY A 217 -20.94 14.18 20.68
C GLY A 217 -19.73 14.82 19.99
N SER A 218 -19.01 15.73 20.65
CA SER A 218 -17.76 16.31 20.11
C SER A 218 -16.55 15.40 20.33
N ALA A 219 -15.56 15.49 19.45
CA ALA A 219 -14.23 14.88 19.67
C ALA A 219 -13.53 15.44 20.94
N PRO A 220 -12.66 14.66 21.60
CA PRO A 220 -11.85 15.13 22.73
C PRO A 220 -10.86 16.22 22.31
N GLU A 221 -10.32 16.96 23.29
CA GLU A 221 -9.25 17.94 23.04
C GLU A 221 -7.87 17.26 23.19
N THR A 222 -6.85 17.75 22.48
CA THR A 222 -5.47 17.29 22.65
C THR A 222 -5.03 17.53 24.08
N GLY A 223 -4.46 16.50 24.71
CA GLY A 223 -4.07 16.51 26.12
C GLY A 223 -5.11 15.93 27.07
N ASP A 224 -6.29 15.52 26.58
CA ASP A 224 -7.25 14.75 27.35
C ASP A 224 -6.73 13.32 27.63
N VAL A 225 -7.18 12.71 28.72
CA VAL A 225 -6.81 11.32 29.04
C VAL A 225 -7.90 10.39 28.56
N ILE A 226 -7.56 9.48 27.65
CA ILE A 226 -8.46 8.49 27.09
C ILE A 226 -8.27 7.17 27.85
N GLN A 227 -9.36 6.59 28.34
CA GLN A 227 -9.36 5.31 29.05
C GLN A 227 -10.27 4.32 28.35
N ASN A 228 -9.87 3.04 28.33
CA ASN A 228 -10.65 1.97 27.71
C ASN A 228 -10.69 0.72 28.61
N PRO A 229 -11.45 0.75 29.72
CA PRO A 229 -11.51 -0.36 30.66
C PRO A 229 -12.14 -1.63 30.05
N ASP A 230 -12.94 -1.49 28.99
CA ASP A 230 -13.52 -2.63 28.26
C ASP A 230 -12.43 -3.35 27.45
N MET A 231 -11.52 -2.63 26.81
CA MET A 231 -10.36 -3.22 26.13
C MET A 231 -9.38 -3.87 27.12
N ALA A 232 -9.15 -3.25 28.29
CA ALA A 232 -8.39 -3.88 29.37
C ALA A 232 -9.02 -5.22 29.79
N HIS A 233 -10.34 -5.26 29.93
CA HIS A 233 -11.07 -6.48 30.24
C HIS A 233 -10.90 -7.54 29.15
N THR A 234 -10.99 -7.15 27.88
CA THR A 234 -10.77 -8.04 26.73
C THR A 234 -9.37 -8.65 26.74
N TYR A 235 -8.33 -7.85 26.96
CA TYR A 235 -6.97 -8.36 27.08
C TYR A 235 -6.76 -9.23 28.31
N GLN A 236 -7.45 -8.96 29.43
CA GLN A 236 -7.46 -9.85 30.60
C GLN A 236 -8.09 -11.21 30.27
N LEU A 237 -9.19 -11.25 29.51
CA LEU A 237 -9.80 -12.51 29.06
C LEU A 237 -8.86 -13.30 28.17
N LEU A 238 -8.20 -12.64 27.21
CA LEU A 238 -7.19 -13.28 26.35
C LEU A 238 -5.99 -13.81 27.16
N ALA A 239 -5.52 -13.05 28.14
CA ALA A 239 -4.47 -13.48 29.06
C ALA A 239 -4.85 -14.71 29.90
N GLU A 240 -6.13 -14.84 30.27
CA GLU A 240 -6.62 -15.95 31.12
C GLU A 240 -7.04 -17.19 30.33
N GLU A 241 -7.66 -17.01 29.15
CA GLU A 241 -8.34 -18.07 28.40
C GLU A 241 -7.71 -18.36 27.03
N GLY A 242 -6.74 -17.55 26.58
CA GLY A 242 -6.09 -17.69 25.27
C GLY A 242 -7.01 -17.28 24.11
N SER A 243 -6.69 -17.69 22.88
CA SER A 243 -7.46 -17.28 21.69
C SER A 243 -8.88 -17.90 21.63
N GLU A 244 -9.15 -18.99 22.36
CA GLU A 244 -10.44 -19.70 22.32
C GLU A 244 -11.60 -18.77 22.70
N VAL A 245 -11.41 -17.86 23.65
CA VAL A 245 -12.44 -16.88 24.05
C VAL A 245 -12.79 -15.89 22.93
N PHE A 246 -11.87 -15.66 21.99
CA PHE A 246 -12.02 -14.75 20.84
C PHE A 246 -12.72 -15.39 19.64
N TYR A 247 -12.53 -16.69 19.40
CA TYR A 247 -13.05 -17.39 18.21
C TYR A 247 -14.20 -18.36 18.52
N GLU A 248 -14.32 -18.86 19.74
CA GLU A 248 -15.34 -19.84 20.15
C GLU A 248 -16.13 -19.40 21.41
N GLY A 249 -15.70 -18.33 22.07
CA GLY A 249 -16.22 -17.87 23.35
C GLY A 249 -17.06 -16.59 23.30
N GLU A 250 -17.11 -15.89 24.43
CA GLU A 250 -18.02 -14.76 24.62
C GLU A 250 -17.69 -13.53 23.77
N ILE A 251 -16.42 -13.34 23.37
CA ILE A 251 -16.04 -12.24 22.47
C ILE A 251 -16.56 -12.53 21.05
N ALA A 252 -16.45 -13.78 20.57
CA ALA A 252 -17.00 -14.19 19.28
C ALA A 252 -18.52 -14.00 19.23
N GLU A 253 -19.23 -14.43 20.29
CA GLU A 253 -20.68 -14.21 20.41
C GLU A 253 -21.03 -12.70 20.34
N ALA A 254 -20.26 -11.86 21.03
CA ALA A 254 -20.47 -10.41 21.01
C ALA A 254 -20.18 -9.76 19.65
N MET A 255 -19.16 -10.23 18.93
CA MET A 255 -18.88 -9.77 17.56
C MET A 255 -20.00 -10.16 16.60
N VAL A 256 -20.48 -11.42 16.66
CA VAL A 256 -21.62 -11.88 15.85
C VAL A 256 -22.87 -11.01 16.12
N ASP A 257 -23.18 -10.76 17.39
CA ASP A 257 -24.31 -9.91 17.77
C ASP A 257 -24.12 -8.47 17.26
N THR A 258 -22.92 -7.90 17.38
CA THR A 258 -22.62 -6.54 16.91
C THR A 258 -22.73 -6.39 15.39
N ILE A 259 -22.26 -7.38 14.63
CA ILE A 259 -22.25 -7.32 13.16
C ILE A 259 -23.64 -7.57 12.57
N ASN A 260 -24.41 -8.49 13.15
CA ASN A 260 -25.74 -8.85 12.67
C ASN A 260 -26.85 -7.93 13.24
N ASP A 261 -26.63 -7.29 14.38
CA ASP A 261 -27.52 -6.29 14.99
C ASP A 261 -26.71 -5.06 15.45
N PRO A 262 -26.25 -4.21 14.51
CA PRO A 262 -25.41 -3.06 14.79
C PRO A 262 -25.95 -2.14 15.90
N PRO A 263 -25.10 -1.65 16.83
CA PRO A 263 -25.51 -0.85 18.00
C PRO A 263 -25.81 0.62 17.66
N VAL A 264 -26.63 0.83 16.63
CA VAL A 264 -27.01 2.13 16.09
C VAL A 264 -27.84 2.93 17.09
N VAL A 265 -27.62 4.23 17.17
CA VAL A 265 -28.42 5.15 18.00
C VAL A 265 -29.90 5.15 17.59
N ASP A 266 -30.81 5.54 18.50
CA ASP A 266 -32.27 5.52 18.25
C ASP A 266 -32.70 6.39 17.04
N HIS A 267 -31.94 7.44 16.73
CA HIS A 267 -32.23 8.43 15.69
C HIS A 267 -30.92 8.79 14.94
N PRO A 268 -30.40 7.90 14.09
CA PRO A 268 -29.14 8.13 13.39
C PRO A 268 -29.30 9.24 12.34
N ASP A 269 -28.28 10.09 12.21
CA ASP A 269 -28.21 11.15 11.21
C ASP A 269 -27.32 10.70 10.05
N PHE A 270 -27.82 9.78 9.23
CA PHE A 270 -27.04 9.24 8.11
C PHE A 270 -26.68 10.30 7.06
N GLU A 271 -27.52 11.33 6.90
CA GLU A 271 -27.29 12.45 5.99
C GLU A 271 -26.08 13.27 6.41
N SER A 272 -25.70 13.30 7.71
CA SER A 272 -24.46 13.98 8.11
C SER A 272 -23.22 13.24 7.63
N VAL A 273 -23.25 11.90 7.58
CA VAL A 273 -22.12 11.10 7.09
C VAL A 273 -21.97 11.19 5.58
N SER A 274 -23.08 11.13 4.84
CA SER A 274 -23.06 11.29 3.38
C SER A 274 -24.45 11.65 2.84
N ASP A 275 -24.48 12.63 1.94
CA ASP A 275 -25.69 13.01 1.19
C ASP A 275 -26.20 11.86 0.28
N GLU A 276 -25.35 10.86 -0.01
CA GLU A 276 -25.70 9.69 -0.83
C GLU A 276 -26.33 8.56 -0.02
N TRP A 277 -26.32 8.64 1.31
CA TRP A 277 -26.79 7.55 2.14
C TRP A 277 -28.28 7.26 1.90
N LEU A 278 -28.58 6.02 1.50
CA LEU A 278 -29.95 5.57 1.25
C LEU A 278 -30.67 5.26 2.57
N THR A 279 -31.14 6.30 3.25
CA THR A 279 -31.72 6.25 4.62
C THR A 279 -32.87 5.22 4.77
N GLU A 280 -33.55 4.86 3.68
CA GLU A 280 -34.60 3.83 3.71
C GLU A 280 -34.10 2.41 3.98
N PHE A 281 -32.81 2.14 3.73
CA PHE A 281 -32.15 0.88 4.05
C PHE A 281 -31.55 0.86 5.46
N GLY A 282 -31.44 2.02 6.12
CA GLY A 282 -30.74 2.11 7.40
C GLY A 282 -29.27 1.71 7.24
N MET A 283 -28.79 0.83 8.12
CA MET A 283 -27.45 0.25 8.05
C MET A 283 -27.53 -1.16 7.46
N LEU A 284 -26.56 -1.52 6.62
CA LEU A 284 -26.51 -2.87 6.07
C LEU A 284 -26.05 -3.87 7.15
N GLU A 285 -26.96 -4.70 7.62
CA GLU A 285 -26.68 -5.77 8.58
C GLU A 285 -25.76 -6.85 7.94
N GLY A 286 -24.82 -7.37 8.74
CA GLY A 286 -24.01 -8.53 8.36
C GLY A 286 -24.82 -9.84 8.40
N ASP A 287 -24.20 -10.93 7.99
CA ASP A 287 -24.76 -12.29 8.12
C ASP A 287 -23.64 -13.26 8.53
N VAL A 288 -23.03 -12.96 9.69
CA VAL A 288 -21.89 -13.73 10.21
C VAL A 288 -22.38 -14.75 11.22
N THR A 289 -21.73 -15.90 11.25
CA THR A 289 -22.03 -17.00 12.17
C THR A 289 -20.83 -17.31 13.05
N MET A 290 -21.07 -17.99 14.18
CA MET A 290 -19.99 -18.56 14.99
C MET A 290 -19.14 -19.58 14.22
N GLU A 291 -19.68 -20.18 13.14
CA GLU A 291 -18.93 -21.12 12.31
C GLU A 291 -17.82 -20.40 11.55
N ASP A 292 -18.08 -19.19 11.02
CA ASP A 292 -17.08 -18.33 10.36
C ASP A 292 -15.88 -18.04 11.30
N PHE A 293 -16.15 -17.73 12.57
CA PHE A 293 -15.10 -17.51 13.58
C PHE A 293 -14.33 -18.79 13.90
N SER A 294 -15.02 -19.91 14.16
CA SER A 294 -14.38 -21.17 14.53
C SER A 294 -13.55 -21.81 13.40
N ASN A 295 -13.83 -21.43 12.16
CA ASN A 295 -13.12 -21.92 10.98
C ASN A 295 -11.87 -21.09 10.62
N TYR A 296 -11.73 -19.89 11.21
CA TYR A 296 -10.62 -19.00 10.92
C TYR A 296 -9.25 -19.63 11.21
N LYS A 297 -8.30 -19.40 10.29
CA LYS A 297 -6.90 -19.82 10.42
C LYS A 297 -5.97 -18.79 9.79
N THR A 298 -4.81 -18.64 10.38
CA THR A 298 -3.66 -17.98 9.75
C THR A 298 -3.04 -18.88 8.69
N VAL A 299 -2.29 -18.28 7.77
CA VAL A 299 -1.42 -19.00 6.83
C VAL A 299 0.02 -18.68 7.21
N THR A 300 0.84 -19.72 7.36
CA THR A 300 2.27 -19.59 7.63
C THR A 300 3.04 -20.19 6.46
N SER A 301 3.98 -19.43 5.92
CA SER A 301 4.80 -19.84 4.78
C SER A 301 6.19 -19.18 4.85
N GLU A 302 7.06 -19.58 3.94
CA GLU A 302 8.29 -18.84 3.64
C GLU A 302 7.92 -17.46 3.07
N ALA A 303 8.79 -16.49 3.28
CA ALA A 303 8.69 -15.15 2.72
C ALA A 303 8.95 -15.16 1.20
N ILE A 304 8.45 -14.14 0.50
CA ILE A 304 8.88 -13.84 -0.87
C ILE A 304 10.31 -13.33 -0.81
N HIS A 305 11.18 -13.91 -1.62
CA HIS A 305 12.59 -13.54 -1.73
C HIS A 305 12.85 -12.89 -3.09
N THR A 306 13.66 -11.85 -3.10
CA THR A 306 14.11 -11.14 -4.30
C THR A 306 15.56 -10.74 -4.11
N ASP A 307 16.41 -11.10 -5.06
CA ASP A 307 17.81 -10.66 -5.10
C ASP A 307 17.87 -9.18 -5.54
N TYR A 308 18.73 -8.37 -4.91
CA TYR A 308 19.02 -7.00 -5.35
C TYR A 308 20.49 -6.67 -5.08
N HIS A 309 21.33 -6.73 -6.12
CA HIS A 309 22.78 -6.53 -5.99
C HIS A 309 23.43 -7.55 -5.04
N ASP A 310 23.98 -7.09 -3.91
CA ASP A 310 24.56 -7.93 -2.86
C ASP A 310 23.56 -8.18 -1.70
N TYR A 311 22.31 -7.73 -1.84
CA TYR A 311 21.25 -7.84 -0.84
C TYR A 311 20.17 -8.87 -1.18
N ASP A 312 19.60 -9.49 -0.15
CA ASP A 312 18.39 -10.31 -0.20
C ASP A 312 17.21 -9.52 0.38
N ILE A 313 16.18 -9.27 -0.43
CA ILE A 313 14.95 -8.60 -0.01
C ILE A 313 13.88 -9.66 0.29
N TYR A 314 13.33 -9.61 1.51
CA TYR A 314 12.26 -10.48 1.96
C TYR A 314 10.99 -9.70 2.25
N GLY A 315 9.86 -10.20 1.72
CA GLY A 315 8.55 -9.60 1.94
C GLY A 315 7.43 -10.63 2.07
N MET A 316 6.21 -10.15 2.32
CA MET A 316 5.06 -11.01 2.52
C MET A 316 4.55 -11.64 1.23
N PRO A 317 4.17 -12.93 1.24
CA PRO A 317 3.48 -13.58 0.13
C PRO A 317 2.02 -13.12 0.00
N PRO A 318 1.36 -13.45 -1.12
CA PRO A 318 -0.10 -13.34 -1.25
C PRO A 318 -0.79 -14.01 -0.05
N SER A 319 -1.75 -13.36 0.62
CA SER A 319 -2.66 -12.32 0.11
C SER A 319 -2.17 -10.86 0.20
N SER A 320 -0.92 -10.62 0.63
CA SER A 320 -0.30 -9.31 0.46
C SER A 320 0.27 -9.13 -0.95
N SER A 321 0.22 -7.91 -1.49
CA SER A 321 1.04 -7.51 -2.64
C SER A 321 2.44 -7.04 -2.26
N GLY A 322 2.73 -6.89 -0.96
CA GLY A 322 3.96 -6.28 -0.46
C GLY A 322 5.23 -6.89 -1.04
N GLY A 323 5.46 -8.18 -0.81
CA GLY A 323 6.67 -8.86 -1.27
C GLY A 323 6.81 -8.85 -2.78
N LEU A 324 5.72 -9.11 -3.52
CA LEU A 324 5.76 -9.15 -4.99
C LEU A 324 5.96 -7.76 -5.61
N THR A 325 5.20 -6.74 -5.22
CA THR A 325 5.29 -5.42 -5.87
C THR A 325 6.59 -4.70 -5.50
N VAL A 326 7.05 -4.80 -4.25
CA VAL A 326 8.38 -4.30 -3.85
C VAL A 326 9.47 -5.09 -4.57
N GLY A 327 9.41 -6.42 -4.55
CA GLY A 327 10.37 -7.28 -5.26
C GLY A 327 10.46 -6.98 -6.76
N GLN A 328 9.34 -6.88 -7.45
CA GLN A 328 9.31 -6.51 -8.87
C GLN A 328 9.92 -5.12 -9.14
N THR A 329 9.68 -4.16 -8.26
CA THR A 329 10.28 -2.82 -8.37
C THR A 329 11.80 -2.93 -8.31
N PHE A 330 12.35 -3.65 -7.32
CA PHE A 330 13.80 -3.81 -7.15
C PHE A 330 14.44 -4.71 -8.22
N ASN A 331 13.75 -5.76 -8.69
CA ASN A 331 14.19 -6.54 -9.85
C ASN A 331 14.39 -5.65 -11.08
N ILE A 332 13.45 -4.75 -11.38
CA ILE A 332 13.60 -3.81 -12.50
C ILE A 332 14.77 -2.86 -12.25
N LEU A 333 14.90 -2.33 -11.02
CA LEU A 333 15.96 -1.39 -10.67
C LEU A 333 17.37 -2.01 -10.72
N GLU A 334 17.52 -3.30 -10.45
CA GLU A 334 18.80 -4.01 -10.43
C GLU A 334 19.57 -3.91 -11.77
N HIS A 335 18.84 -3.74 -12.87
CA HIS A 335 19.42 -3.60 -14.21
C HIS A 335 20.01 -2.21 -14.51
N TYR A 336 19.86 -1.27 -13.58
CA TYR A 336 20.37 0.10 -13.70
C TYR A 336 21.46 0.35 -12.64
N GLU A 337 22.44 1.20 -12.95
CA GLU A 337 23.48 1.61 -11.98
C GLU A 337 22.96 2.76 -11.10
N ILE A 338 21.90 2.53 -10.31
CA ILE A 338 21.17 3.55 -9.52
C ILE A 338 22.12 4.37 -8.63
N GLU A 339 23.05 3.70 -7.91
CA GLU A 339 24.09 4.32 -7.08
C GLU A 339 24.97 5.38 -7.81
N ASN A 340 25.07 5.29 -9.15
CA ASN A 340 25.90 6.18 -9.97
C ASN A 340 25.09 7.25 -10.73
N MET A 341 23.77 7.26 -10.58
CA MET A 341 22.86 8.20 -11.22
C MET A 341 22.77 9.53 -10.46
N SER A 342 22.32 10.59 -11.13
CA SER A 342 21.79 11.74 -10.40
C SER A 342 20.47 11.36 -9.71
N SER A 343 20.12 12.06 -8.63
CA SER A 343 18.87 11.83 -7.90
C SER A 343 17.64 11.84 -8.83
N THR A 344 17.55 12.79 -9.76
CA THR A 344 16.45 12.86 -10.75
C THR A 344 16.38 11.64 -11.67
N GLU A 345 17.52 11.15 -12.17
CA GLU A 345 17.56 9.94 -13.01
C GLU A 345 17.11 8.71 -12.22
N ALA A 346 17.57 8.57 -10.97
CA ALA A 346 17.16 7.49 -10.09
C ALA A 346 15.65 7.54 -9.78
N TRP A 347 15.11 8.72 -9.44
CA TRP A 347 13.67 8.92 -9.24
C TRP A 347 12.86 8.58 -10.49
N HIS A 348 13.33 8.95 -11.68
CA HIS A 348 12.66 8.59 -12.92
C HIS A 348 12.57 7.06 -13.06
N HIS A 349 13.67 6.33 -12.89
CA HIS A 349 13.68 4.87 -12.99
C HIS A 349 12.84 4.21 -11.89
N PHE A 350 12.90 4.71 -10.66
CA PHE A 350 12.05 4.28 -9.55
C PHE A 350 10.56 4.45 -9.86
N MET A 351 10.16 5.63 -10.33
CA MET A 351 8.77 5.92 -10.65
C MET A 351 8.27 5.04 -11.79
N GLU A 352 9.07 4.82 -12.85
CA GLU A 352 8.69 3.92 -13.93
C GLU A 352 8.63 2.46 -13.44
N ALA A 353 9.65 1.94 -12.75
CA ALA A 353 9.64 0.59 -12.19
C ALA A 353 8.40 0.34 -11.31
N SER A 354 8.07 1.29 -10.43
CA SER A 354 6.86 1.26 -9.61
C SER A 354 5.60 1.16 -10.47
N ARG A 355 5.48 1.94 -11.56
CA ARG A 355 4.28 1.88 -12.43
C ARG A 355 4.06 0.49 -13.01
N TYR A 356 5.13 -0.12 -13.50
CA TYR A 356 5.08 -1.45 -14.12
C TYR A 356 4.72 -2.53 -13.09
N ALA A 357 5.27 -2.45 -11.88
CA ALA A 357 4.94 -3.36 -10.77
C ALA A 357 3.49 -3.17 -10.27
N PHE A 358 2.98 -1.93 -10.20
CA PHE A 358 1.58 -1.66 -9.83
C PHE A 358 0.59 -2.09 -10.90
N ALA A 359 0.97 -2.04 -12.18
CA ALA A 359 0.17 -2.59 -13.27
C ALA A 359 -0.06 -4.10 -13.06
N ASP A 360 1.02 -4.84 -12.79
CA ASP A 360 1.00 -6.29 -12.57
C ASP A 360 0.28 -6.65 -11.27
N ARG A 361 0.49 -5.87 -10.20
CA ARG A 361 -0.23 -6.01 -8.93
C ARG A 361 -1.74 -6.05 -9.13
N ARG A 362 -2.25 -5.09 -9.89
CA ARG A 362 -3.70 -4.93 -10.10
C ARG A 362 -4.29 -6.15 -10.82
N GLU A 363 -3.54 -6.69 -11.77
CA GLU A 363 -3.99 -7.77 -12.65
C GLU A 363 -3.88 -9.15 -11.99
N TYR A 364 -2.76 -9.44 -11.31
CA TYR A 364 -2.38 -10.83 -11.00
C TYR A 364 -2.45 -11.19 -9.51
N ILE A 365 -2.44 -10.22 -8.59
CA ILE A 365 -2.29 -10.51 -7.16
C ILE A 365 -3.65 -10.53 -6.44
N GLY A 366 -3.94 -11.64 -5.76
CA GLY A 366 -5.12 -11.83 -4.93
C GLY A 366 -4.93 -12.96 -3.90
N ASP A 367 -6.02 -13.56 -3.44
CA ASP A 367 -5.96 -14.70 -2.52
C ASP A 367 -5.55 -15.98 -3.26
N PRO A 368 -4.38 -16.60 -2.96
CA PRO A 368 -3.93 -17.82 -3.61
C PRO A 368 -4.82 -19.04 -3.33
N ALA A 369 -5.76 -18.96 -2.37
CA ALA A 369 -6.78 -19.98 -2.17
C ALA A 369 -7.85 -19.99 -3.27
N HIS A 370 -8.01 -18.87 -3.99
CA HIS A 370 -9.07 -18.68 -4.99
C HIS A 370 -8.55 -18.39 -6.40
N THR A 371 -7.34 -17.83 -6.53
CA THR A 371 -6.71 -17.49 -7.82
C THR A 371 -5.28 -18.04 -7.92
N GLU A 372 -4.81 -18.26 -9.15
CA GLU A 372 -3.38 -18.52 -9.40
C GLU A 372 -2.63 -17.19 -9.40
N VAL A 373 -1.53 -17.11 -8.63
CA VAL A 373 -0.65 -15.92 -8.58
C VAL A 373 0.73 -16.34 -9.13
N PRO A 374 1.19 -15.77 -10.27
CA PRO A 374 2.49 -16.07 -10.91
C PRO A 374 3.70 -15.57 -10.10
N VAL A 375 3.91 -16.05 -8.88
CA VAL A 375 4.99 -15.54 -8.01
C VAL A 375 6.36 -15.69 -8.67
N ASP A 376 6.70 -16.90 -9.14
CA ASP A 376 8.01 -17.21 -9.70
C ASP A 376 8.21 -16.50 -11.05
N GLU A 377 7.16 -16.43 -11.88
CA GLU A 377 7.22 -15.80 -13.18
C GLU A 377 7.37 -14.27 -13.08
N LEU A 378 6.58 -13.61 -12.21
CA LEU A 378 6.61 -12.16 -12.00
C LEU A 378 7.95 -11.65 -11.46
N LEU A 379 8.70 -12.51 -10.75
CA LEU A 379 10.01 -12.20 -10.18
C LEU A 379 11.18 -12.75 -11.00
N SER A 380 10.93 -13.36 -12.17
CA SER A 380 12.00 -13.93 -12.99
C SER A 380 12.76 -12.89 -13.82
N ASP A 381 14.07 -13.11 -14.02
CA ASP A 381 14.91 -12.28 -14.91
C ASP A 381 14.30 -12.10 -16.31
N ALA A 382 13.72 -13.17 -16.86
CA ALA A 382 13.13 -13.17 -18.20
C ALA A 382 11.94 -12.21 -18.28
N TYR A 383 11.06 -12.23 -17.27
CA TYR A 383 9.95 -11.30 -17.20
C TYR A 383 10.43 -9.86 -16.95
N THR A 384 11.43 -9.67 -16.10
CA THR A 384 12.05 -8.37 -15.85
C THR A 384 12.63 -7.75 -17.12
N GLU A 385 13.28 -8.54 -17.99
CA GLU A 385 13.77 -8.09 -19.31
C GLU A 385 12.64 -7.57 -20.22
N GLU A 386 11.46 -8.20 -20.19
CA GLU A 386 10.26 -7.70 -20.89
C GLU A 386 9.86 -6.32 -20.37
N ARG A 387 9.78 -6.16 -19.04
CA ARG A 387 9.34 -4.89 -18.42
C ARG A 387 10.31 -3.75 -18.75
N ILE A 388 11.62 -3.98 -18.61
CA ILE A 388 12.66 -2.98 -18.85
C ILE A 388 12.68 -2.48 -20.29
N THR A 389 12.35 -3.33 -21.27
CA THR A 389 12.31 -2.94 -22.69
C THR A 389 11.31 -1.80 -22.95
N ASN A 390 10.32 -1.62 -22.08
CA ASN A 390 9.30 -0.57 -22.18
C ASN A 390 9.64 0.70 -21.37
N ILE A 391 10.76 0.75 -20.66
CA ILE A 391 11.18 1.92 -19.86
C ILE A 391 12.22 2.74 -20.63
N ASP A 392 11.86 3.96 -21.04
CA ASP A 392 12.76 4.91 -21.69
C ASP A 392 13.52 5.74 -20.64
N SER A 393 14.85 5.76 -20.69
CA SER A 393 15.70 6.47 -19.72
C SER A 393 15.59 8.01 -19.73
N GLU A 394 15.03 8.59 -20.79
CA GLU A 394 14.91 10.06 -20.96
C GLU A 394 13.46 10.54 -20.81
N ARG A 395 12.46 9.65 -20.87
CA ARG A 395 11.04 10.01 -20.94
C ARG A 395 10.15 9.10 -20.12
N ALA A 396 9.24 9.69 -19.35
CA ALA A 396 8.21 8.94 -18.64
C ALA A 396 7.22 8.29 -19.63
N SER A 397 6.74 7.10 -19.29
CA SER A 397 5.63 6.48 -20.03
C SER A 397 4.40 7.38 -20.00
N ILE A 398 3.70 7.48 -21.13
CA ILE A 398 2.48 8.28 -21.25
C ILE A 398 1.30 7.49 -20.69
N GLY A 399 0.51 8.09 -19.79
CA GLY A 399 -0.72 7.47 -19.29
C GLY A 399 -0.49 6.20 -18.47
N GLN A 400 -1.54 5.48 -18.07
CA GLN A 400 -1.35 4.25 -17.29
C GLN A 400 -0.59 3.19 -18.10
N VAL A 401 0.45 2.58 -17.52
CA VAL A 401 1.17 1.48 -18.19
C VAL A 401 0.39 0.18 -18.02
N PRO A 402 0.35 -0.69 -19.03
CA PRO A 402 -0.34 -1.97 -18.94
C PRO A 402 0.44 -3.02 -18.14
N PRO A 403 -0.24 -4.03 -17.58
CA PRO A 403 0.44 -5.21 -17.04
C PRO A 403 1.25 -5.92 -18.14
N GLY A 404 2.33 -6.58 -17.74
CA GLY A 404 3.05 -7.51 -18.60
C GLY A 404 2.30 -8.83 -18.65
N ASN A 405 2.82 -9.82 -19.38
CA ASN A 405 2.23 -11.15 -19.38
C ASN A 405 3.24 -12.17 -18.85
N PRO A 406 3.12 -12.57 -17.56
CA PRO A 406 4.08 -13.48 -16.93
C PRO A 406 4.06 -14.89 -17.52
N TRP A 407 3.14 -15.16 -18.45
CA TRP A 407 2.94 -16.45 -19.09
C TRP A 407 3.44 -16.50 -20.54
N LEU A 408 4.14 -15.46 -21.02
CA LEU A 408 4.63 -15.42 -22.40
C LEU A 408 5.70 -16.49 -22.64
N ASP A 409 5.49 -17.29 -23.69
CA ASP A 409 6.56 -17.97 -24.41
C ASP A 409 7.07 -16.98 -25.49
N ASP A 410 8.39 -16.71 -25.53
CA ASP A 410 9.12 -15.70 -26.34
C ASP A 410 8.84 -15.63 -27.87
N ASP A 411 7.88 -16.37 -28.45
CA ASP A 411 7.81 -16.63 -29.90
C ASP A 411 6.38 -16.59 -30.52
N GLU A 412 5.33 -16.11 -29.85
CA GLU A 412 3.96 -16.13 -30.42
C GLU A 412 3.34 -14.73 -30.62
N ASP A 413 3.00 -14.40 -31.88
CA ASP A 413 2.10 -13.31 -32.24
C ASP A 413 0.75 -13.46 -31.50
N PHE A 414 0.06 -12.35 -31.22
CA PHE A 414 -1.20 -12.42 -30.48
C PHE A 414 -2.24 -13.20 -31.29
N PHE A 415 -2.72 -14.30 -30.73
CA PHE A 415 -3.80 -15.09 -31.33
C PHE A 415 -4.75 -15.62 -30.26
N TYR A 416 -6.05 -15.47 -30.49
CA TYR A 416 -7.11 -16.04 -29.66
C TYR A 416 -8.21 -16.67 -30.52
N ASP A 417 -8.44 -17.97 -30.35
CA ASP A 417 -9.41 -18.79 -31.12
C ASP A 417 -10.65 -19.21 -30.31
N PHE A 418 -10.76 -18.78 -29.04
CA PHE A 418 -11.89 -19.06 -28.16
C PHE A 418 -12.26 -20.55 -28.04
N VAL A 419 -11.28 -21.46 -28.16
CA VAL A 419 -11.50 -22.91 -28.04
C VAL A 419 -11.45 -23.34 -26.57
N GLU A 420 -12.54 -23.10 -25.85
CA GLU A 420 -12.70 -23.44 -24.42
C GLU A 420 -14.04 -24.14 -24.10
N GLU A 421 -14.33 -24.39 -22.82
CA GLU A 421 -15.62 -24.93 -22.40
C GLU A 421 -16.74 -23.89 -22.58
N ASP A 422 -17.96 -24.33 -22.90
CA ASP A 422 -19.11 -23.43 -23.00
C ASP A 422 -19.33 -22.68 -21.67
N SER A 423 -19.67 -21.40 -21.79
CA SER A 423 -19.79 -20.43 -20.70
C SER A 423 -18.48 -20.15 -19.93
N ALA A 424 -17.31 -20.54 -20.47
CA ALA A 424 -16.04 -20.05 -19.97
C ALA A 424 -15.94 -18.52 -20.20
N GLU A 425 -15.24 -17.82 -19.32
CA GLU A 425 -14.88 -16.43 -19.54
C GLU A 425 -13.77 -16.32 -20.57
N TRP A 426 -13.57 -15.13 -21.12
CA TRP A 426 -12.37 -14.86 -21.93
C TRP A 426 -11.12 -15.06 -21.06
N ASP A 427 -10.08 -15.66 -21.65
CA ASP A 427 -8.83 -15.99 -20.99
C ASP A 427 -8.14 -14.68 -20.56
N PRO A 428 -7.99 -14.42 -19.25
CA PRO A 428 -7.33 -13.21 -18.76
C PRO A 428 -5.86 -13.14 -19.17
N ARG A 429 -5.26 -14.24 -19.63
CA ARG A 429 -3.91 -14.26 -20.20
C ARG A 429 -3.88 -13.71 -21.63
N LYS A 430 -5.02 -13.62 -22.31
CA LYS A 430 -5.16 -13.03 -23.65
C LYS A 430 -5.63 -11.58 -23.59
N PHE A 431 -6.60 -11.25 -22.74
CA PHE A 431 -7.06 -9.89 -22.57
C PHE A 431 -7.07 -9.50 -21.09
N HIS A 432 -6.44 -8.38 -20.74
CA HIS A 432 -6.58 -7.75 -19.43
C HIS A 432 -7.62 -6.61 -19.48
N ARG A 433 -7.99 -6.07 -18.31
CA ARG A 433 -8.97 -4.97 -18.19
C ARG A 433 -10.29 -5.29 -18.89
N ILE A 434 -10.77 -6.50 -18.67
CA ILE A 434 -12.11 -6.91 -19.09
C ILE A 434 -13.10 -6.33 -18.09
N ASP A 435 -13.65 -5.17 -18.41
CA ASP A 435 -14.53 -4.42 -17.49
C ASP A 435 -15.73 -3.80 -18.23
N THR A 436 -16.72 -3.36 -17.45
CA THR A 436 -17.94 -2.74 -17.96
C THR A 436 -17.83 -1.21 -18.13
N GLY A 437 -16.66 -0.59 -17.94
CA GLY A 437 -16.53 0.86 -17.77
C GLY A 437 -17.27 1.39 -16.52
N PRO A 438 -17.06 2.67 -16.14
CA PRO A 438 -17.40 3.15 -14.80
C PRO A 438 -18.85 3.60 -14.60
N GLU A 439 -19.60 3.91 -15.66
CA GLU A 439 -21.04 4.25 -15.55
C GLU A 439 -21.96 3.05 -15.75
N SER A 440 -21.43 1.93 -16.27
CA SER A 440 -22.23 0.75 -16.53
C SER A 440 -22.27 -0.16 -15.31
N HIS A 441 -23.40 -0.84 -15.17
CA HIS A 441 -23.58 -1.86 -14.15
C HIS A 441 -22.56 -3.01 -14.35
N PRO A 442 -22.10 -3.67 -13.29
CA PRO A 442 -21.08 -4.72 -13.41
C PRO A 442 -21.41 -5.91 -14.32
N PHE A 443 -22.70 -6.08 -14.65
CA PHE A 443 -23.19 -7.11 -15.56
C PHE A 443 -23.69 -6.55 -16.90
N ASP A 444 -23.33 -5.30 -17.23
CA ASP A 444 -23.72 -4.66 -18.49
C ASP A 444 -22.92 -5.16 -19.69
N ALA A 445 -21.72 -5.69 -19.48
CA ALA A 445 -20.98 -6.43 -20.49
C ALA A 445 -20.48 -7.76 -19.91
N ASN A 446 -20.75 -8.86 -20.62
CA ASN A 446 -20.22 -10.18 -20.26
C ASN A 446 -19.37 -10.73 -21.41
N PHE A 447 -18.14 -11.14 -21.08
CA PHE A 447 -17.17 -11.69 -22.01
C PHE A 447 -17.08 -13.20 -21.81
N THR A 448 -17.72 -13.95 -22.69
CA THR A 448 -17.88 -15.40 -22.54
C THR A 448 -17.50 -16.15 -23.79
N ILE A 449 -17.40 -17.47 -23.69
CA ILE A 449 -17.16 -18.39 -24.79
C ILE A 449 -18.31 -19.37 -24.83
N ASP A 450 -18.98 -19.47 -25.98
CA ASP A 450 -20.01 -20.48 -26.22
C ASP A 450 -19.87 -21.02 -27.64
N ASP A 451 -20.07 -22.33 -27.82
CA ASP A 451 -20.02 -22.98 -29.13
C ASP A 451 -18.68 -22.72 -29.88
N GLU A 452 -17.55 -22.68 -29.15
CA GLU A 452 -16.21 -22.32 -29.68
C GLU A 452 -16.17 -20.91 -30.30
N THR A 453 -16.95 -19.96 -29.77
CA THR A 453 -16.98 -18.56 -30.21
C THR A 453 -16.89 -17.63 -29.01
N GLY A 454 -16.03 -16.61 -29.10
CA GLY A 454 -15.98 -15.52 -28.13
C GLY A 454 -17.20 -14.63 -28.29
N LYS A 455 -17.88 -14.31 -27.20
CA LYS A 455 -19.06 -13.44 -27.17
C LYS A 455 -18.85 -12.27 -26.24
N ILE A 456 -19.37 -11.14 -26.66
CA ILE A 456 -19.52 -9.95 -25.82
C ILE A 456 -21.00 -9.62 -25.79
N ASP A 457 -21.67 -9.97 -24.69
CA ASP A 457 -23.08 -9.68 -24.45
C ASP A 457 -23.23 -8.36 -23.72
N LEU A 458 -23.91 -7.40 -24.34
CA LEU A 458 -24.16 -6.06 -23.81
C LEU A 458 -25.62 -5.88 -23.43
N SER A 459 -25.90 -5.56 -22.17
CA SER A 459 -27.25 -5.24 -21.70
C SER A 459 -27.86 -4.04 -22.44
N GLU A 460 -29.18 -3.87 -22.38
CA GLU A 460 -29.83 -2.72 -22.99
C GLU A 460 -29.49 -1.41 -22.26
N ARG A 461 -29.37 -0.31 -23.02
CA ARG A 461 -29.24 1.04 -22.50
C ARG A 461 -30.37 1.37 -21.53
N LYS A 462 -30.03 2.01 -20.41
CA LYS A 462 -30.99 2.41 -19.38
C LYS A 462 -31.19 3.92 -19.37
N GLU A 463 -32.42 4.37 -19.11
CA GLU A 463 -32.76 5.81 -19.06
C GLU A 463 -32.04 6.55 -17.93
N ASP A 464 -31.68 5.84 -16.87
CA ASP A 464 -31.07 6.35 -15.63
C ASP A 464 -29.56 6.16 -15.56
N ARG A 465 -28.99 5.17 -16.25
CA ARG A 465 -27.56 4.79 -16.16
C ARG A 465 -26.75 4.85 -17.46
N GLY A 466 -27.36 5.27 -18.57
CA GLY A 466 -26.64 5.37 -19.84
C GLY A 466 -26.49 4.03 -20.56
N SER A 467 -25.55 3.99 -21.50
CA SER A 467 -25.32 2.86 -22.41
C SER A 467 -24.55 1.74 -21.72
N ALA A 468 -24.86 0.49 -22.07
CA ALA A 468 -24.03 -0.64 -21.66
C ALA A 468 -22.74 -0.65 -22.47
N TYR A 469 -21.63 -0.93 -21.80
CA TYR A 469 -20.31 -0.78 -22.36
C TYR A 469 -19.36 -1.87 -21.88
N GLY A 470 -18.41 -2.29 -22.73
CA GLY A 470 -17.38 -3.27 -22.38
C GLY A 470 -16.01 -2.91 -22.98
N ARG A 471 -14.94 -3.22 -22.23
CA ARG A 471 -13.52 -3.05 -22.63
C ARG A 471 -12.77 -4.36 -22.60
N ALA A 472 -11.75 -4.44 -23.44
CA ALA A 472 -10.70 -5.44 -23.34
C ALA A 472 -9.39 -4.87 -23.92
N ALA A 473 -8.25 -5.12 -23.29
CA ALA A 473 -6.94 -4.76 -23.81
C ALA A 473 -6.07 -6.01 -23.99
N ALA A 474 -5.49 -6.19 -25.18
CA ALA A 474 -4.76 -7.41 -25.51
C ALA A 474 -3.44 -7.49 -24.73
N ASN A 475 -3.14 -8.68 -24.21
CA ASN A 475 -1.86 -9.01 -23.59
C ASN A 475 -0.86 -9.38 -24.69
N MET A 476 -0.23 -8.36 -25.25
CA MET A 476 0.77 -8.46 -26.31
C MET A 476 1.84 -7.38 -26.14
N GLU A 477 2.98 -7.56 -26.79
CA GLU A 477 3.98 -6.50 -26.91
C GLU A 477 3.39 -5.25 -27.59
N ALA A 478 3.80 -4.06 -27.13
CA ALA A 478 3.46 -2.83 -27.83
C ALA A 478 4.29 -2.75 -29.12
N VAL A 479 3.65 -2.44 -30.24
CA VAL A 479 4.27 -2.46 -31.57
C VAL A 479 3.88 -1.21 -32.36
N GLU A 480 4.81 -0.69 -33.17
CA GLU A 480 4.61 0.53 -33.97
C GLU A 480 3.71 0.32 -35.20
N ASP A 481 4.07 -0.63 -36.08
CA ASP A 481 3.27 -0.99 -37.25
C ASP A 481 2.68 -2.39 -37.02
N ASN A 482 1.35 -2.48 -36.94
CA ASN A 482 0.64 -3.73 -36.69
C ASN A 482 -0.61 -3.87 -37.55
N GLU A 483 -1.11 -5.10 -37.63
CA GLU A 483 -2.40 -5.40 -38.21
C GLU A 483 -3.20 -6.33 -37.31
N VAL A 484 -4.50 -6.07 -37.22
CA VAL A 484 -5.46 -7.00 -36.64
C VAL A 484 -6.25 -7.68 -37.74
N ASN A 485 -6.28 -9.01 -37.70
CA ASN A 485 -7.14 -9.87 -38.48
C ASN A 485 -8.15 -10.52 -37.53
N LEU A 486 -9.44 -10.39 -37.80
CA LEU A 486 -10.45 -11.03 -36.98
C LEU A 486 -11.65 -11.46 -37.79
N ARG A 487 -12.39 -12.43 -37.27
CA ARG A 487 -13.69 -12.81 -37.79
C ARG A 487 -14.78 -12.50 -36.77
N VAL A 488 -15.72 -11.64 -37.16
CA VAL A 488 -16.76 -11.09 -36.28
C VAL A 488 -18.14 -11.12 -36.95
N ARG A 489 -19.19 -11.15 -36.13
CA ARG A 489 -20.56 -10.83 -36.54
C ARG A 489 -21.30 -10.12 -35.42
N ALA A 490 -22.35 -9.38 -35.78
CA ALA A 490 -23.35 -8.92 -34.84
C ALA A 490 -24.52 -9.92 -34.85
N ASP A 491 -24.95 -10.41 -33.68
CA ASP A 491 -25.97 -11.47 -33.62
C ASP A 491 -27.40 -10.92 -33.82
N GLU A 492 -27.60 -9.61 -33.80
CA GLU A 492 -28.88 -8.94 -34.06
C GLU A 492 -28.79 -7.84 -35.12
N GLU A 493 -29.85 -7.70 -35.94
CA GLU A 493 -29.93 -6.68 -37.00
C GLU A 493 -30.69 -5.43 -36.56
N GLY A 494 -30.19 -4.25 -36.95
CA GLY A 494 -30.94 -2.99 -36.90
C GLY A 494 -30.97 -2.27 -35.55
N TYR A 495 -30.02 -2.59 -34.67
CA TYR A 495 -29.79 -1.95 -33.37
C TYR A 495 -28.54 -1.05 -33.41
N ASP A 496 -28.46 -0.01 -32.57
CA ASP A 496 -27.27 0.86 -32.48
C ASP A 496 -26.23 0.24 -31.55
N GLN A 497 -25.44 -0.66 -32.12
CA GLN A 497 -24.31 -1.30 -31.47
C GLN A 497 -23.01 -0.96 -32.20
N ARG A 498 -21.95 -0.72 -31.41
CA ARG A 498 -20.65 -0.29 -31.93
C ARG A 498 -19.55 -1.16 -31.38
N LEU A 499 -18.73 -1.71 -32.27
CA LEU A 499 -17.47 -2.36 -31.92
C LEU A 499 -16.34 -1.46 -32.42
N ARG A 500 -15.40 -1.10 -31.56
CA ARG A 500 -14.19 -0.36 -31.94
C ARG A 500 -12.96 -1.21 -31.69
N LEU A 501 -12.08 -1.21 -32.68
CA LEU A 501 -10.74 -1.79 -32.61
C LEU A 501 -9.75 -0.64 -32.63
N TRP A 502 -8.91 -0.54 -31.62
CA TRP A 502 -7.86 0.46 -31.50
C TRP A 502 -6.52 -0.22 -31.68
N LEU A 503 -5.79 0.18 -32.73
CA LEU A 503 -4.39 -0.15 -32.91
C LEU A 503 -3.54 1.02 -32.44
N ASN A 504 -2.34 0.71 -31.95
CA ASN A 504 -1.47 1.69 -31.29
C ASN A 504 -2.18 2.37 -30.11
N GLY A 505 -3.08 1.64 -29.46
CA GLY A 505 -3.75 2.11 -28.25
C GLY A 505 -2.75 2.08 -27.09
N ASP A 506 -2.67 3.19 -26.35
CA ASP A 506 -1.82 3.30 -25.17
C ASP A 506 -2.56 2.85 -23.91
N VAL A 507 -3.47 3.68 -23.42
CA VAL A 507 -4.22 3.53 -22.19
C VAL A 507 -5.66 3.94 -22.43
N TRP A 508 -6.60 3.29 -21.77
CA TRP A 508 -7.99 3.77 -21.75
C TRP A 508 -8.05 5.17 -21.15
N GLN A 509 -8.86 6.06 -21.73
CA GLN A 509 -9.22 7.32 -21.09
C GLN A 509 -10.28 7.08 -19.98
N SER A 510 -10.28 7.91 -18.94
CA SER A 510 -11.13 7.70 -17.74
C SER A 510 -12.59 7.74 -18.12
N GLY A 511 -13.30 6.72 -17.67
CA GLY A 511 -14.67 6.43 -18.08
C GLY A 511 -15.00 6.54 -19.55
N SER A 512 -14.00 6.33 -20.40
CA SER A 512 -14.14 6.44 -21.82
C SER A 512 -14.07 5.07 -22.48
N SER A 513 -14.64 5.04 -23.68
CA SER A 513 -14.61 3.90 -24.58
C SER A 513 -13.52 3.98 -25.63
N VAL A 514 -12.61 4.94 -25.48
CA VAL A 514 -11.51 5.20 -26.39
C VAL A 514 -10.20 5.32 -25.60
N PRO A 515 -9.05 4.99 -26.21
CA PRO A 515 -7.76 5.22 -25.58
C PRO A 515 -7.41 6.72 -25.56
N SER A 516 -6.38 7.10 -24.82
CA SER A 516 -5.83 8.47 -24.84
C SER A 516 -5.19 8.78 -26.19
N ASN A 517 -4.49 7.80 -26.76
CA ASN A 517 -3.90 7.86 -28.09
C ASN A 517 -4.18 6.56 -28.85
N GLY A 518 -4.42 6.65 -30.15
CA GLY A 518 -4.56 5.45 -30.99
C GLY A 518 -5.32 5.66 -32.29
N TYR A 519 -5.25 4.65 -33.16
CA TYR A 519 -5.98 4.61 -34.43
C TYR A 519 -7.12 3.59 -34.36
N GLY A 520 -8.32 4.06 -34.62
CA GLY A 520 -9.55 3.30 -34.45
C GLY A 520 -10.17 2.83 -35.76
N LEU A 521 -10.75 1.64 -35.73
CA LEU A 521 -11.79 1.20 -36.66
C LEU A 521 -13.07 0.92 -35.86
N GLU A 522 -14.10 1.75 -36.06
CA GLU A 522 -15.44 1.52 -35.51
C GLU A 522 -16.32 0.81 -36.55
N ILE A 523 -16.92 -0.30 -36.15
CA ILE A 523 -18.05 -0.93 -36.81
C ILE A 523 -19.32 -0.31 -36.24
N ASN A 524 -20.04 0.44 -37.08
CA ASN A 524 -21.29 1.08 -36.69
C ASN A 524 -22.47 0.38 -37.38
N THR A 525 -23.21 -0.41 -36.60
CA THR A 525 -24.34 -1.20 -37.12
C THR A 525 -25.61 -0.37 -37.35
N GLU A 526 -25.75 0.80 -36.72
CA GLU A 526 -26.88 1.72 -36.99
C GLU A 526 -26.73 2.38 -38.35
N THR A 527 -25.53 2.88 -38.65
CA THR A 527 -25.25 3.59 -39.90
C THR A 527 -24.82 2.68 -41.04
N GLU A 528 -24.56 1.40 -40.77
CA GLU A 528 -24.01 0.42 -41.72
C GLU A 528 -22.64 0.89 -42.29
N GLU A 529 -21.81 1.48 -41.43
CA GLU A 529 -20.52 2.07 -41.80
C GLU A 529 -19.36 1.45 -41.01
N LEU A 530 -18.21 1.33 -41.67
CA LEU A 530 -16.90 1.29 -41.02
C LEU A 530 -16.36 2.72 -40.91
N VAL A 531 -15.90 3.12 -39.73
CA VAL A 531 -15.38 4.47 -39.47
C VAL A 531 -13.93 4.37 -39.01
N LEU A 532 -13.02 4.92 -39.81
CA LEU A 532 -11.63 5.14 -39.40
C LEU A 532 -11.58 6.36 -38.47
N GLN A 533 -10.88 6.24 -37.35
CA GLN A 533 -10.82 7.24 -36.29
C GLN A 533 -9.38 7.41 -35.78
N ARG A 534 -9.11 8.52 -35.11
CA ARG A 534 -7.91 8.73 -34.29
C ARG A 534 -8.28 9.34 -32.95
N VAL A 535 -7.49 9.04 -31.93
CA VAL A 535 -7.45 9.80 -30.68
C VAL A 535 -6.03 10.30 -30.49
N ILE A 536 -5.88 11.57 -30.13
CA ILE A 536 -4.62 12.20 -29.73
C ILE A 536 -4.92 13.02 -28.48
N ASP A 537 -4.22 12.76 -27.38
CA ASP A 537 -4.42 13.42 -26.09
C ASP A 537 -5.90 13.43 -25.64
N GLY A 538 -6.60 12.31 -25.87
CA GLY A 538 -8.03 12.15 -25.59
C GLY A 538 -8.97 12.84 -26.59
N GLU A 539 -8.46 13.56 -27.59
CA GLU A 539 -9.27 14.18 -28.64
C GLU A 539 -9.62 13.17 -29.74
N LEU A 540 -10.85 12.66 -29.73
CA LEU A 540 -11.38 11.77 -30.76
C LEU A 540 -11.74 12.53 -32.05
N ALA A 541 -11.30 12.03 -33.20
CA ALA A 541 -11.71 12.51 -34.52
C ALA A 541 -11.99 11.37 -35.51
N SER A 542 -13.08 11.47 -36.28
CA SER A 542 -13.33 10.58 -37.42
C SER A 542 -12.54 11.03 -38.65
N LEU A 543 -11.86 10.10 -39.30
CA LEU A 543 -10.99 10.32 -40.45
C LEU A 543 -11.68 9.97 -41.78
N GLU A 544 -12.33 8.81 -41.86
CA GLU A 544 -13.00 8.32 -43.08
C GLU A 544 -14.17 7.41 -42.72
N ARG A 545 -15.25 7.46 -43.51
CA ARG A 545 -16.45 6.61 -43.36
C ARG A 545 -16.65 5.80 -44.63
N ILE A 546 -16.94 4.52 -44.46
CA ILE A 546 -16.97 3.53 -45.54
C ILE A 546 -18.27 2.74 -45.41
N ASP A 547 -19.13 2.80 -46.43
CA ASP A 547 -20.36 2.00 -46.47
C ASP A 547 -20.03 0.50 -46.45
N TYR A 548 -20.39 -0.19 -45.38
CA TYR A 548 -20.20 -1.64 -45.24
C TYR A 548 -21.20 -2.20 -44.21
N PRO A 549 -22.31 -2.80 -44.67
CA PRO A 549 -23.28 -3.40 -43.77
C PRO A 549 -22.70 -4.67 -43.17
N ILE A 550 -22.47 -4.68 -41.86
CA ILE A 550 -22.26 -5.92 -41.09
C ILE A 550 -23.64 -6.46 -40.74
N GLU A 551 -23.95 -7.65 -41.26
CA GLU A 551 -25.20 -8.38 -41.01
C GLU A 551 -24.94 -9.53 -40.02
N THR A 552 -25.91 -10.42 -39.84
CA THR A 552 -25.82 -11.57 -38.91
C THR A 552 -24.94 -12.73 -39.40
N ASP A 553 -24.41 -12.63 -40.62
CA ASP A 553 -23.44 -13.57 -41.17
C ASP A 553 -22.02 -13.23 -40.68
N TRP A 554 -21.08 -14.17 -40.81
CA TRP A 554 -19.69 -13.94 -40.41
C TRP A 554 -18.96 -13.05 -41.42
N HIS A 555 -18.20 -12.08 -40.90
CA HIS A 555 -17.34 -11.21 -41.68
C HIS A 555 -15.89 -11.37 -41.23
N ASP A 556 -14.98 -11.56 -42.18
CA ASP A 556 -13.55 -11.41 -41.93
C ASP A 556 -13.18 -9.93 -42.14
N LEU A 557 -12.43 -9.39 -41.18
CA LEU A 557 -12.02 -8.00 -41.14
C LEU A 557 -10.51 -7.92 -40.92
N ARG A 558 -9.87 -7.03 -41.69
CA ARG A 558 -8.45 -6.72 -41.58
C ARG A 558 -8.26 -5.21 -41.46
N PHE A 559 -7.63 -4.78 -40.37
CA PHE A 559 -7.29 -3.39 -40.10
C PHE A 559 -5.79 -3.27 -39.84
N GLN A 560 -5.11 -2.36 -40.54
CA GLN A 560 -3.66 -2.22 -40.51
C GLN A 560 -3.24 -0.77 -40.34
N VAL A 561 -2.28 -0.54 -39.45
CA VAL A 561 -1.50 0.71 -39.35
C VAL A 561 -0.12 0.44 -39.93
N GLU A 562 0.25 1.16 -40.98
CA GLU A 562 1.57 1.03 -41.61
C GLU A 562 2.03 2.39 -42.15
N ASN A 563 3.19 2.87 -41.69
CA ASN A 563 3.88 4.03 -42.27
C ASN A 563 2.96 5.27 -42.47
N ASN A 564 2.24 5.68 -41.42
CA ASN A 564 1.26 6.77 -41.43
C ASN A 564 0.03 6.52 -42.33
N LYS A 565 -0.35 5.26 -42.54
CA LYS A 565 -1.54 4.89 -43.30
C LYS A 565 -2.42 3.95 -42.49
N LEU A 566 -3.72 4.19 -42.57
CA LEU A 566 -4.74 3.29 -42.06
C LEU A 566 -5.33 2.53 -43.25
N LYS A 567 -5.29 1.20 -43.22
CA LYS A 567 -5.86 0.36 -44.28
C LYS A 567 -6.90 -0.56 -43.69
N VAL A 568 -8.02 -0.70 -44.38
CA VAL A 568 -9.09 -1.61 -43.97
C VAL A 568 -9.57 -2.44 -45.14
N SER A 569 -9.85 -3.71 -44.87
CA SER A 569 -10.51 -4.65 -45.77
C SER A 569 -11.54 -5.44 -44.97
N ALA A 570 -12.68 -5.76 -45.57
CA ALA A 570 -13.73 -6.56 -44.94
C ALA A 570 -14.51 -7.33 -46.02
N TRP A 571 -14.86 -8.60 -45.75
CA TRP A 571 -15.61 -9.46 -46.66
C TRP A 571 -16.43 -10.52 -45.89
N GLU A 572 -17.51 -11.03 -46.50
CA GLU A 572 -18.28 -12.15 -45.94
C GLU A 572 -17.39 -13.42 -45.92
N SER A 573 -17.40 -14.19 -44.83
CA SER A 573 -16.44 -15.28 -44.62
C SER A 573 -16.53 -16.47 -45.58
N ASP A 574 -17.58 -16.57 -46.40
CA ASP A 574 -17.67 -17.56 -47.48
C ASP A 574 -17.10 -17.05 -48.82
N GLU A 575 -16.63 -15.80 -48.87
CA GLU A 575 -15.92 -15.18 -49.98
C GLU A 575 -14.38 -15.30 -49.83
N GLU A 576 -13.64 -15.15 -50.95
CA GLU A 576 -12.17 -15.06 -50.90
C GLU A 576 -11.75 -13.64 -50.54
N GLU A 577 -10.67 -13.48 -49.75
CA GLU A 577 -10.09 -12.18 -49.40
C GLU A 577 -9.97 -11.28 -50.64
N PRO A 578 -10.55 -10.06 -50.61
CA PRO A 578 -10.46 -9.13 -51.71
C PRO A 578 -9.00 -8.80 -52.02
N GLY A 579 -8.60 -8.91 -53.29
CA GLY A 579 -7.24 -8.56 -53.74
C GLY A 579 -6.88 -7.07 -53.68
N GLU A 580 -7.81 -6.20 -53.24
CA GLU A 580 -7.64 -4.76 -53.08
C GLU A 580 -8.20 -4.32 -51.72
N TRP A 581 -7.53 -3.35 -51.08
CA TRP A 581 -8.02 -2.73 -49.84
C TRP A 581 -9.34 -2.00 -50.06
N LEU A 582 -10.27 -2.13 -49.11
CA LEU A 582 -11.55 -1.41 -49.12
C LEU A 582 -11.33 0.09 -48.96
N ALA A 583 -10.44 0.51 -48.06
CA ALA A 583 -9.95 1.87 -47.96
C ALA A 583 -8.47 1.93 -47.55
N VAL A 584 -7.79 3.01 -47.97
CA VAL A 584 -6.41 3.35 -47.59
C VAL A 584 -6.38 4.85 -47.32
N HIS A 585 -6.32 5.21 -46.05
CA HIS A 585 -6.27 6.59 -45.57
C HIS A 585 -4.82 7.01 -45.30
N GLU A 586 -4.38 8.15 -45.84
CA GLU A 586 -3.07 8.72 -45.50
C GLU A 586 -3.25 9.78 -44.40
N LEU A 587 -2.58 9.59 -43.26
CA LEU A 587 -2.70 10.48 -42.10
C LEU A 587 -2.05 11.84 -42.39
N ALA A 588 -2.77 12.92 -42.07
CA ALA A 588 -2.20 14.26 -42.09
C ALA A 588 -1.20 14.44 -40.93
N GLU A 589 -0.30 15.42 -41.03
CA GLU A 589 0.73 15.69 -40.01
C GLU A 589 0.15 15.95 -38.60
N ASN A 590 -1.07 16.51 -38.52
CA ASN A 590 -1.78 16.76 -37.27
C ASN A 590 -2.64 15.58 -36.77
N ASP A 591 -2.67 14.47 -37.52
CA ASP A 591 -3.39 13.24 -37.16
C ASP A 591 -2.39 12.09 -36.93
N GLN A 592 -1.09 12.41 -36.87
CA GLN A 592 0.01 11.48 -36.56
C GLN A 592 0.25 11.48 -35.05
N LEU A 593 0.34 10.29 -34.44
CA LEU A 593 0.76 10.14 -33.05
C LEU A 593 2.24 10.54 -32.93
N GLU A 594 2.62 11.17 -31.81
CA GLU A 594 4.04 11.49 -31.54
C GLU A 594 4.83 10.21 -31.19
N ASP A 595 4.23 9.31 -30.41
CA ASP A 595 4.70 7.94 -30.16
C ASP A 595 3.73 6.92 -30.78
N LEU A 596 4.25 6.01 -31.60
CA LEU A 596 3.45 5.01 -32.32
C LEU A 596 3.37 3.66 -31.61
N LEU A 597 4.06 3.47 -30.49
CA LEU A 597 4.01 2.19 -29.75
C LEU A 597 2.66 2.04 -29.03
N GLY A 598 1.96 0.93 -29.29
CA GLY A 598 0.76 0.60 -28.53
C GLY A 598 0.24 -0.81 -28.82
N ARG A 599 -0.86 -1.18 -28.18
CA ARG A 599 -1.45 -2.52 -28.20
C ARG A 599 -2.79 -2.52 -28.94
N LEU A 600 -3.35 -3.71 -29.19
CA LEU A 600 -4.76 -3.83 -29.55
C LEU A 600 -5.63 -3.56 -28.32
N MET A 601 -6.53 -2.59 -28.44
CA MET A 601 -7.57 -2.33 -27.44
C MET A 601 -8.94 -2.41 -28.12
N MET A 602 -9.93 -2.96 -27.42
CA MET A 602 -11.27 -3.21 -27.95
C MET A 602 -12.32 -2.61 -27.06
N SER A 603 -13.32 -2.01 -27.69
CA SER A 603 -14.46 -1.44 -26.97
C SER A 603 -15.78 -1.70 -27.66
N VAL A 604 -16.80 -2.03 -26.89
CA VAL A 604 -18.13 -2.38 -27.42
C VAL A 604 -19.20 -1.61 -26.68
N ILE A 605 -20.15 -1.02 -27.40
CA ILE A 605 -21.18 -0.14 -26.82
C ILE A 605 -22.56 -0.52 -27.37
N ASN A 606 -23.56 -0.58 -26.49
CA ASN A 606 -24.97 -0.72 -26.85
C ASN A 606 -25.73 0.57 -26.52
N PHE A 607 -26.18 1.28 -27.55
CA PHE A 607 -26.99 2.50 -27.41
C PHE A 607 -28.50 2.23 -27.45
N ASP A 608 -28.94 0.99 -27.65
CA ASP A 608 -30.36 0.62 -27.78
C ASP A 608 -31.03 0.36 -26.42
N TYR A 609 -32.29 0.81 -26.27
CA TYR A 609 -33.06 0.72 -25.01
C TYR A 609 -33.93 -0.55 -24.90
N GLU A 610 -34.07 -1.33 -25.95
CA GLU A 610 -35.06 -2.40 -26.04
C GLU A 610 -34.45 -3.80 -25.90
N GLN A 611 -33.20 -4.02 -26.33
CA GLN A 611 -32.59 -5.36 -26.33
C GLN A 611 -31.11 -5.38 -25.96
N THR A 612 -30.73 -6.49 -25.29
CA THR A 612 -29.34 -6.95 -25.18
C THR A 612 -28.77 -7.19 -26.57
N GLN A 613 -27.52 -6.80 -26.80
CA GLN A 613 -26.83 -6.96 -28.08
C GLN A 613 -25.60 -7.84 -27.90
N THR A 614 -25.25 -8.62 -28.92
CA THR A 614 -24.11 -9.53 -28.84
C THR A 614 -23.22 -9.39 -30.08
N PHE A 615 -21.92 -9.22 -29.86
CA PHE A 615 -20.90 -9.47 -30.87
C PHE A 615 -20.29 -10.85 -30.64
N SER A 616 -20.17 -11.62 -31.73
CA SER A 616 -19.50 -12.93 -31.72
C SER A 616 -18.20 -12.87 -32.51
N PHE A 617 -17.17 -13.55 -32.01
CA PHE A 617 -15.82 -13.63 -32.56
C PHE A 617 -15.44 -15.10 -32.75
N ASP A 618 -14.90 -15.43 -33.92
CA ASP A 618 -14.35 -16.77 -34.22
C ASP A 618 -12.86 -16.81 -33.93
N HIS A 619 -12.14 -15.73 -34.24
CA HIS A 619 -10.75 -15.53 -33.82
C HIS A 619 -10.37 -14.05 -33.85
N ILE A 620 -9.31 -13.72 -33.11
CA ILE A 620 -8.62 -12.43 -33.16
C ILE A 620 -7.12 -12.71 -33.26
N GLU A 621 -6.46 -12.10 -34.23
CA GLU A 621 -5.03 -12.24 -34.53
C GLU A 621 -4.42 -10.85 -34.69
N VAL A 622 -3.30 -10.57 -34.01
CA VAL A 622 -2.54 -9.33 -34.19
C VAL A 622 -1.10 -9.67 -34.54
N GLU A 623 -0.63 -9.16 -35.67
CA GLU A 623 0.72 -9.41 -36.18
C GLU A 623 1.48 -8.09 -36.42
N PRO A 624 2.79 -8.03 -36.15
CA PRO A 624 3.63 -6.93 -36.59
C PRO A 624 3.72 -6.87 -38.13
N VAL A 625 3.68 -5.67 -38.70
CA VAL A 625 3.81 -5.50 -40.16
C VAL A 625 5.27 -5.66 -40.59
N ASN A 626 5.62 -6.86 -41.03
CA ASN A 626 6.95 -7.16 -41.59
C ASN A 626 7.03 -6.84 -43.11
N GLU A 627 8.23 -6.48 -43.63
CA GLU A 627 8.50 -6.18 -45.06
C GLU A 627 8.03 -7.27 -46.09
N ASN A 628 7.56 -8.43 -45.63
CA ASN A 628 7.03 -9.52 -46.45
C ASN A 628 5.48 -9.58 -46.56
N SER A 629 4.71 -8.67 -45.93
CA SER A 629 3.23 -8.66 -46.00
C SER A 629 2.64 -8.10 -47.32
N GLU A 630 3.45 -7.97 -48.39
CA GLU A 630 2.97 -7.51 -49.69
C GLU A 630 2.09 -8.55 -50.42
N ALA A 631 0.77 -8.40 -50.37
CA ALA A 631 -0.11 -9.02 -51.37
C ALA A 631 -1.49 -8.39 -51.66
N LEU A 632 -1.76 -7.11 -51.37
CA LEU A 632 -3.01 -6.46 -51.84
C LEU A 632 -2.70 -5.23 -52.72
N ALA A 633 -3.31 -5.19 -53.91
CA ALA A 633 -3.16 -4.08 -54.86
C ALA A 633 -4.05 -2.88 -54.45
N GLY A 634 -3.73 -1.69 -54.96
CA GLY A 634 -4.33 -0.42 -54.54
C GLY A 634 -5.87 -0.31 -54.65
N PRO A 635 -6.45 0.76 -54.09
CA PRO A 635 -7.86 0.82 -53.70
C PRO A 635 -8.84 0.71 -54.87
N SER A 636 -9.94 0.00 -54.61
CA SER A 636 -11.16 0.01 -55.43
C SER A 636 -11.86 1.37 -55.29
N GLN A 637 -12.35 1.94 -56.39
CA GLN A 637 -13.09 3.21 -56.38
C GLN A 637 -14.45 3.05 -55.70
N THR A 638 -14.54 3.33 -54.41
CA THR A 638 -15.79 3.66 -53.72
C THR A 638 -16.17 5.13 -54.02
N ASN A 639 -17.47 5.39 -54.11
CA ASN A 639 -17.99 6.70 -54.51
C ASN A 639 -17.81 7.72 -53.38
N VAL A 640 -16.76 8.54 -53.48
CA VAL A 640 -16.64 9.79 -52.71
C VAL A 640 -17.87 10.67 -53.01
N MET A 641 -18.72 10.91 -52.01
CA MET A 641 -19.76 11.95 -52.09
C MET A 641 -19.13 13.34 -51.90
N ASP A 642 -19.53 14.27 -52.77
CA ASP A 642 -19.16 15.69 -52.79
C ASP A 642 -19.51 16.39 -51.47
N ASP A 643 -18.52 17.12 -50.92
CA ASP A 643 -18.64 18.14 -49.87
C ASP A 643 -19.79 19.12 -50.14
N ALA A 644 -20.88 19.03 -49.36
CA ALA A 644 -21.77 20.15 -49.06
C ALA A 644 -22.77 19.80 -47.95
N ASN A 645 -22.30 19.49 -46.75
CA ASN A 645 -23.06 19.76 -45.53
C ASN A 645 -22.05 20.13 -44.43
N PRO A 646 -22.30 21.18 -43.61
CA PRO A 646 -21.50 21.37 -42.39
C PRO A 646 -21.62 20.10 -41.53
N PRO A 647 -20.65 19.80 -40.64
CA PRO A 647 -20.76 18.65 -39.76
C PRO A 647 -22.14 18.67 -39.13
N ALA A 648 -22.88 17.56 -39.33
CA ALA A 648 -24.06 17.31 -38.55
C ALA A 648 -23.63 17.36 -37.08
N GLU A 649 -24.50 17.94 -36.27
CA GLU A 649 -24.31 18.33 -34.88
C GLU A 649 -23.40 17.35 -34.10
N THR A 650 -22.39 17.89 -33.44
CA THR A 650 -21.74 17.30 -32.27
C THR A 650 -22.81 17.11 -31.19
N THR A 651 -23.58 16.04 -31.28
CA THR A 651 -24.61 15.71 -30.28
C THR A 651 -24.55 14.23 -29.99
N SER A 652 -23.62 13.87 -29.12
CA SER A 652 -23.66 12.74 -28.17
C SER A 652 -22.29 12.53 -27.52
N ILE A 653 -21.19 12.76 -28.26
CA ILE A 653 -19.82 12.41 -27.81
C ILE A 653 -19.21 13.48 -26.87
N GLU A 654 -19.53 14.76 -27.06
CA GLU A 654 -19.14 15.84 -26.13
C GLU A 654 -19.95 15.81 -24.81
N GLU A 655 -21.12 15.15 -24.80
CA GLU A 655 -21.92 14.94 -23.57
C GLU A 655 -21.36 13.76 -22.77
N GLU A 656 -20.82 12.71 -23.42
CA GLU A 656 -20.07 11.61 -22.76
C GLU A 656 -18.80 12.14 -22.07
N THR A 657 -18.00 13.00 -22.71
CA THR A 657 -16.74 13.50 -22.12
C THR A 657 -16.92 14.52 -20.99
N GLN A 658 -18.04 15.27 -20.96
CA GLN A 658 -18.30 16.31 -19.93
C GLN A 658 -19.09 15.81 -18.71
N GLY A 659 -19.89 14.74 -18.82
CA GLY A 659 -20.55 14.11 -17.68
C GLY A 659 -19.58 13.27 -16.85
N VAL A 660 -18.75 12.47 -17.54
CA VAL A 660 -17.88 11.44 -16.96
C VAL A 660 -16.71 12.00 -16.15
N GLN A 661 -16.08 13.10 -16.61
CA GLN A 661 -15.00 13.73 -15.83
C GLN A 661 -15.51 14.25 -14.48
N ALA A 662 -16.78 14.66 -14.41
CA ALA A 662 -17.42 15.08 -13.17
C ALA A 662 -17.89 13.89 -12.31
N ASP A 663 -18.23 12.74 -12.90
CA ASP A 663 -18.83 11.59 -12.21
C ASP A 663 -17.80 10.57 -11.69
N GLU A 664 -16.62 10.43 -12.33
CA GLU A 664 -15.49 9.66 -11.77
C GLU A 664 -14.56 10.54 -10.91
N GLU A 665 -14.43 11.85 -11.20
CA GLU A 665 -14.00 12.80 -10.16
C GLU A 665 -14.92 12.64 -8.97
N LYS A 666 -16.24 12.54 -9.16
CA LYS A 666 -17.19 12.31 -8.08
C LYS A 666 -17.08 10.91 -7.48
N ARG A 667 -16.80 9.80 -8.18
CA ARG A 667 -16.55 8.47 -7.56
C ARG A 667 -15.24 8.44 -6.76
N ILE A 668 -14.15 8.93 -7.34
CA ILE A 668 -12.84 9.06 -6.67
C ILE A 668 -12.97 10.03 -5.50
N LYS A 669 -13.72 11.12 -5.65
CA LYS A 669 -14.02 12.07 -4.59
C LYS A 669 -15.04 11.55 -3.60
N ASP A 670 -15.99 10.69 -3.94
CA ASP A 670 -16.97 10.09 -3.01
C ASP A 670 -16.35 8.91 -2.25
N GLU A 671 -15.27 8.30 -2.78
CA GLU A 671 -14.41 7.36 -2.05
C GLU A 671 -13.32 8.10 -1.24
N ALA A 672 -12.71 9.17 -1.76
CA ALA A 672 -11.67 9.96 -1.10
C ALA A 672 -12.19 11.02 -0.10
N ASP A 673 -13.39 11.59 -0.29
CA ASP A 673 -14.03 12.54 0.65
C ASP A 673 -14.63 11.79 1.86
N ILE A 674 -14.72 10.45 1.83
CA ILE A 674 -15.34 9.63 2.90
C ILE A 674 -14.34 8.69 3.59
N VAL A 675 -13.26 8.27 2.94
CA VAL A 675 -12.33 7.27 3.48
C VAL A 675 -10.89 7.75 3.44
N ASP A 676 -10.34 8.01 4.62
CA ASP A 676 -8.91 7.87 4.83
C ASP A 676 -8.64 6.44 5.31
N GLU A 677 -7.76 5.73 4.59
CA GLU A 677 -7.33 4.38 4.96
C GLU A 677 -6.03 4.44 5.74
N SER A 678 -5.94 3.59 6.76
CA SER A 678 -4.78 3.61 7.62
C SER A 678 -4.45 2.23 8.17
N THR A 679 -3.28 2.14 8.74
CA THR A 679 -2.63 0.93 9.23
C THR A 679 -1.69 1.35 10.35
N ILE A 680 -1.20 0.38 11.12
CA ILE A 680 -0.04 0.57 11.99
C ILE A 680 1.11 -0.31 11.50
N HIS A 681 2.33 0.22 11.56
CA HIS A 681 3.54 -0.59 11.44
C HIS A 681 4.34 -0.56 12.75
N LEU A 682 5.09 -1.62 12.99
CA LEU A 682 6.05 -1.73 14.09
C LEU A 682 7.16 -2.71 13.73
N ALA A 683 8.32 -2.51 14.34
CA ALA A 683 9.41 -3.47 14.28
C ALA A 683 10.05 -3.67 15.66
N ALA A 684 10.59 -4.86 15.87
CA ALA A 684 11.36 -5.21 17.05
C ALA A 684 12.55 -6.11 16.68
N SER A 685 13.66 -5.95 17.38
CA SER A 685 14.80 -6.85 17.34
C SER A 685 15.28 -7.17 18.76
N ASP A 686 16.00 -8.28 18.94
CA ASP A 686 16.58 -8.68 20.23
C ASP A 686 18.10 -8.92 20.15
N ASP A 687 18.72 -9.16 21.31
CA ASP A 687 20.16 -9.37 21.44
C ASP A 687 20.64 -10.73 20.90
N GLU A 688 19.71 -11.63 20.55
CA GLU A 688 19.99 -12.90 19.88
C GLU A 688 19.99 -12.75 18.35
N GLY A 689 19.57 -11.60 17.82
CA GLY A 689 19.53 -11.29 16.39
C GLY A 689 18.20 -11.64 15.72
N ASN A 690 17.15 -11.96 16.49
CA ASN A 690 15.82 -12.13 15.91
C ASN A 690 15.24 -10.76 15.53
N VAL A 691 14.46 -10.72 14.45
CA VAL A 691 13.84 -9.51 13.93
C VAL A 691 12.38 -9.79 13.59
N VAL A 692 11.49 -8.88 13.98
CA VAL A 692 10.09 -8.91 13.59
C VAL A 692 9.71 -7.59 12.94
N SER A 693 9.13 -7.70 11.75
CA SER A 693 8.52 -6.60 11.01
C SER A 693 7.02 -6.90 10.91
N TYR A 694 6.18 -6.06 11.51
CA TYR A 694 4.76 -6.36 11.65
C TYR A 694 3.86 -5.19 11.26
N THR A 695 3.02 -5.43 10.25
CA THR A 695 2.02 -4.47 9.79
C THR A 695 0.62 -5.00 10.12
N SER A 696 -0.22 -4.18 10.75
CA SER A 696 -1.57 -4.58 11.20
C SER A 696 -2.59 -3.49 10.85
N THR A 697 -3.80 -3.91 10.46
CA THR A 697 -4.82 -2.96 9.98
C THR A 697 -6.25 -3.36 10.33
N ILE A 698 -7.11 -2.36 10.52
CA ILE A 698 -8.59 -2.48 10.44
C ILE A 698 -9.16 -1.90 9.14
N VAL A 699 -8.29 -1.58 8.17
CA VAL A 699 -8.49 -1.04 6.82
C VAL A 699 -8.74 0.47 6.78
N SER A 700 -9.95 0.94 7.06
CA SER A 700 -10.21 2.38 7.14
C SER A 700 -9.87 2.94 8.51
N ILE A 701 -9.58 4.25 8.61
CA ILE A 701 -9.52 4.91 9.91
C ILE A 701 -10.88 4.70 10.61
N GLY A 702 -10.85 4.08 11.79
CA GLY A 702 -12.03 3.70 12.56
C GLY A 702 -12.70 2.39 12.11
N GLY A 703 -12.15 1.67 11.14
CA GLY A 703 -12.72 0.42 10.60
C GLY A 703 -14.13 0.61 10.05
N ASN A 704 -15.08 -0.24 10.43
CA ASN A 704 -16.50 -0.07 10.12
C ASN A 704 -17.24 0.90 11.07
N GLY A 705 -16.52 1.51 12.02
CA GLY A 705 -17.05 2.46 13.00
C GLY A 705 -17.67 1.81 14.25
N MET A 706 -17.82 0.48 14.32
CA MET A 706 -18.44 -0.23 15.44
C MET A 706 -17.40 -0.69 16.47
N VAL A 707 -17.56 -0.24 17.71
CA VAL A 707 -16.93 -0.86 18.88
C VAL A 707 -17.80 -2.02 19.37
N VAL A 708 -17.19 -3.17 19.65
CA VAL A 708 -17.88 -4.32 20.26
C VAL A 708 -18.32 -3.96 21.69
N PRO A 709 -19.64 -3.89 21.99
CA PRO A 709 -20.13 -3.42 23.29
C PRO A 709 -19.62 -4.29 24.45
N GLY A 710 -18.97 -3.66 25.44
CA GLY A 710 -18.40 -4.34 26.60
C GLY A 710 -17.01 -4.95 26.40
N TYR A 711 -16.44 -4.85 25.18
CA TYR A 711 -15.12 -5.38 24.84
C TYR A 711 -14.16 -4.33 24.27
N GLY A 712 -14.65 -3.17 23.83
CA GLY A 712 -13.83 -1.95 23.71
C GLY A 712 -12.91 -1.85 22.50
N PHE A 713 -13.03 -2.71 21.48
CA PHE A 713 -12.22 -2.62 20.25
C PHE A 713 -13.10 -2.40 19.01
N LEU A 714 -12.53 -1.69 18.02
CA LEU A 714 -13.15 -1.42 16.72
C LEU A 714 -13.06 -2.63 15.79
N LEU A 715 -14.07 -2.80 14.94
CA LEU A 715 -14.15 -3.86 13.95
C LEU A 715 -13.71 -3.37 12.57
N ASN A 716 -12.99 -4.22 11.83
CA ASN A 716 -12.56 -3.91 10.47
C ASN A 716 -13.73 -3.79 9.47
N ASN A 717 -13.43 -3.14 8.34
CA ASN A 717 -14.29 -3.08 7.16
C ASN A 717 -13.59 -3.70 5.92
N ALA A 718 -12.82 -4.79 6.09
CA ALA A 718 -11.81 -5.24 5.13
C ALA A 718 -12.28 -5.59 3.71
N VAL A 719 -13.59 -5.68 3.49
CA VAL A 719 -14.18 -6.03 2.19
C VAL A 719 -15.12 -4.96 1.64
N TYR A 720 -15.15 -3.76 2.25
CA TYR A 720 -16.04 -2.68 1.81
C TYR A 720 -15.86 -2.35 0.32
N GLY A 721 -14.63 -2.36 -0.19
CA GLY A 721 -14.26 -2.10 -1.58
C GLY A 721 -14.34 -3.31 -2.52
N ARG A 722 -14.87 -4.45 -2.08
CA ARG A 722 -15.00 -5.66 -2.92
C ARG A 722 -16.40 -5.71 -3.52
N THR A 723 -16.53 -5.09 -4.68
CA THR A 723 -17.75 -5.04 -5.49
C THR A 723 -17.55 -5.82 -6.79
N PRO A 724 -18.60 -6.36 -7.42
CA PRO A 724 -18.44 -7.26 -8.58
C PRO A 724 -18.14 -6.53 -9.90
N THR A 725 -17.43 -5.39 -9.87
CA THR A 725 -17.14 -4.49 -11.01
C THR A 725 -16.13 -5.04 -12.03
N GLU A 726 -15.37 -6.07 -11.64
CA GLU A 726 -14.40 -6.78 -12.48
C GLU A 726 -15.00 -8.15 -12.85
N THR A 727 -14.39 -8.87 -13.80
CA THR A 727 -14.84 -10.24 -14.14
C THR A 727 -14.78 -11.20 -12.93
N PRO A 728 -15.64 -12.22 -12.86
CA PRO A 728 -15.57 -13.25 -11.83
C PRO A 728 -14.24 -14.01 -11.77
N SER A 729 -13.45 -14.04 -12.86
CA SER A 729 -12.07 -14.55 -12.88
C SER A 729 -11.04 -13.64 -12.21
N HIS A 730 -11.32 -12.34 -12.02
CA HIS A 730 -10.37 -11.39 -11.44
C HIS A 730 -9.93 -11.83 -10.04
N PRO A 731 -8.62 -11.74 -9.68
CA PRO A 731 -8.11 -12.22 -8.39
C PRO A 731 -8.86 -11.66 -7.17
N ASN A 732 -9.32 -10.42 -7.28
CA ASN A 732 -9.98 -9.67 -6.21
C ASN A 732 -11.51 -9.61 -6.29
N TYR A 733 -12.13 -10.42 -7.14
CA TYR A 733 -13.59 -10.52 -7.23
C TYR A 733 -14.22 -10.97 -5.88
N PRO A 734 -15.41 -10.46 -5.49
CA PRO A 734 -16.07 -10.83 -4.23
C PRO A 734 -16.37 -12.34 -4.13
N ARG A 735 -15.87 -12.99 -3.07
CA ARG A 735 -16.04 -14.43 -2.84
C ARG A 735 -16.18 -14.76 -1.35
N PRO A 736 -16.87 -15.86 -1.01
CA PRO A 736 -16.89 -16.37 0.36
C PRO A 736 -15.51 -16.92 0.74
N GLU A 737 -15.17 -16.86 2.02
CA GLU A 737 -13.91 -17.36 2.59
C GLU A 737 -12.63 -16.83 1.90
N MET A 738 -12.66 -15.63 1.32
CA MET A 738 -11.49 -14.97 0.69
C MET A 738 -10.77 -14.03 1.67
N ARG A 739 -9.45 -13.91 1.49
CA ARG A 739 -8.64 -12.82 2.03
C ARG A 739 -8.58 -11.69 1.01
N SER A 740 -9.09 -10.51 1.37
CA SER A 740 -8.91 -9.32 0.52
C SER A 740 -7.44 -8.99 0.33
N LEU A 741 -7.02 -8.74 -0.92
CA LEU A 741 -5.71 -8.17 -1.23
C LEU A 741 -5.36 -7.01 -0.30
N SER A 742 -4.10 -6.99 0.13
CA SER A 742 -3.56 -5.98 1.03
C SER A 742 -2.25 -5.40 0.50
N SER A 743 -2.00 -4.14 0.82
CA SER A 743 -0.76 -3.42 0.49
C SER A 743 0.26 -3.42 1.63
N MET A 744 -0.03 -4.12 2.73
CA MET A 744 0.86 -4.24 3.88
C MET A 744 2.20 -4.89 3.48
N ALA A 745 3.29 -4.12 3.54
CA ALA A 745 4.62 -4.58 3.12
C ALA A 745 5.66 -4.47 4.26
N PRO A 746 5.51 -5.23 5.36
CA PRO A 746 6.64 -5.42 6.26
C PRO A 746 7.77 -6.08 5.45
N THR A 747 8.92 -5.42 5.42
CA THR A 747 10.03 -5.80 4.54
C THR A 747 11.31 -5.91 5.35
N LEU A 748 12.10 -6.93 5.05
CA LEU A 748 13.40 -7.22 5.68
C LEU A 748 14.45 -7.37 4.59
N VAL A 749 15.59 -6.72 4.76
CA VAL A 749 16.74 -6.77 3.86
C VAL A 749 17.90 -7.42 4.61
N MET A 750 18.56 -8.36 3.95
CA MET A 750 19.77 -9.01 4.45
C MET A 750 20.94 -8.83 3.49
N GLU A 751 22.15 -8.90 4.03
CA GLU A 751 23.40 -9.03 3.28
C GLU A 751 24.16 -10.23 3.87
N ASP A 752 24.58 -11.19 3.03
CA ASP A 752 25.28 -12.41 3.47
C ASP A 752 24.56 -13.12 4.65
N GLU A 753 23.25 -13.36 4.52
CA GLU A 753 22.39 -14.01 5.55
C GLU A 753 22.26 -13.22 6.88
N THR A 754 22.68 -11.96 6.92
CA THR A 754 22.61 -11.09 8.11
C THR A 754 21.65 -9.92 7.88
N PRO A 755 20.70 -9.63 8.79
CA PRO A 755 19.84 -8.46 8.68
C PRO A 755 20.63 -7.15 8.60
N VAL A 756 20.27 -6.29 7.65
CA VAL A 756 20.84 -4.92 7.52
C VAL A 756 19.78 -3.83 7.66
N LEU A 757 18.54 -4.11 7.24
CA LEU A 757 17.43 -3.16 7.33
C LEU A 757 16.09 -3.90 7.49
N THR A 758 15.20 -3.39 8.33
CA THR A 758 13.75 -3.66 8.23
C THR A 758 13.00 -2.34 8.14
N ALA A 759 12.00 -2.30 7.27
CA ALA A 759 11.16 -1.12 7.09
C ALA A 759 9.72 -1.51 6.80
N GLY A 760 8.81 -0.61 7.17
CA GLY A 760 7.41 -0.68 6.83
C GLY A 760 6.71 0.63 7.15
N ALA A 761 5.52 0.81 6.60
CA ALA A 761 4.74 2.02 6.78
C ALA A 761 3.24 1.71 6.77
N PRO A 762 2.41 2.59 7.33
CA PRO A 762 1.00 2.70 6.98
C PRO A 762 0.78 3.56 5.73
N GLY A 763 -0.43 3.53 5.15
CA GLY A 763 -0.80 4.39 4.01
C GLY A 763 -1.42 3.69 2.79
N ASN A 764 -2.27 2.67 2.97
CA ASN A 764 -2.91 1.95 1.86
C ASN A 764 -1.87 1.55 0.75
N ASP A 765 -2.15 1.84 -0.52
CA ASP A 765 -1.27 1.51 -1.64
C ASP A 765 0.04 2.31 -1.62
N SER A 766 0.15 3.44 -0.91
CA SER A 766 1.41 4.18 -0.79
C SER A 766 2.41 3.53 0.15
N ILE A 767 2.02 2.48 0.88
CA ILE A 767 2.95 1.66 1.69
C ILE A 767 4.07 1.12 0.80
N LEU A 768 3.71 0.60 -0.38
CA LEU A 768 4.66 -0.04 -1.30
C LEU A 768 5.69 0.98 -1.80
N THR A 769 5.24 2.14 -2.25
CA THR A 769 6.14 3.22 -2.72
C THR A 769 6.97 3.80 -1.59
N THR A 770 6.41 3.95 -0.38
CA THR A 770 7.14 4.48 0.78
C THR A 770 8.28 3.56 1.20
N VAL A 771 8.01 2.25 1.32
CA VAL A 771 9.03 1.27 1.71
C VAL A 771 10.12 1.19 0.64
N SER A 772 9.75 1.13 -0.64
CA SER A 772 10.75 1.06 -1.71
C SER A 772 11.59 2.34 -1.82
N GLN A 773 11.05 3.52 -1.53
CA GLN A 773 11.84 4.77 -1.49
C GLN A 773 12.88 4.74 -0.38
N ILE A 774 12.48 4.34 0.83
CA ILE A 774 13.39 4.23 1.98
C ILE A 774 14.51 3.25 1.67
N MET A 775 14.17 2.10 1.08
CA MET A 775 15.15 1.09 0.67
C MET A 775 16.10 1.60 -0.40
N MET A 776 15.60 2.23 -1.48
CA MET A 776 16.46 2.80 -2.52
C MET A 776 17.43 3.84 -1.93
N ASN A 777 16.92 4.73 -1.07
CA ASN A 777 17.76 5.74 -0.42
C ASN A 777 18.81 5.14 0.52
N ASN A 778 18.47 4.11 1.28
CA ASN A 778 19.39 3.47 2.21
C ASN A 778 20.41 2.56 1.50
N LEU A 779 19.97 1.75 0.54
CA LEU A 779 20.78 0.73 -0.12
C LEU A 779 21.62 1.27 -1.28
N ASP A 780 21.10 2.22 -2.07
CA ASP A 780 21.80 2.74 -3.27
C ASP A 780 22.53 4.06 -3.01
N PHE A 781 22.07 4.86 -2.04
CA PHE A 781 22.63 6.17 -1.73
C PHE A 781 23.28 6.27 -0.34
N ASP A 782 23.39 5.15 0.39
CA ASP A 782 23.93 5.09 1.76
C ASP A 782 23.26 6.10 2.72
N THR A 783 22.01 6.47 2.47
CA THR A 783 21.29 7.45 3.31
C THR A 783 20.94 6.78 4.64
N PRO A 784 21.37 7.32 5.79
CA PRO A 784 21.02 6.76 7.09
C PRO A 784 19.50 6.63 7.28
N LEU A 785 19.05 5.56 7.93
CA LEU A 785 17.61 5.27 8.02
C LEU A 785 16.75 6.44 8.55
N PRO A 786 17.13 7.19 9.61
CA PRO A 786 16.34 8.34 10.06
C PRO A 786 16.15 9.41 8.98
N GLU A 787 17.20 9.70 8.20
CA GLU A 787 17.16 10.67 7.11
C GLU A 787 16.29 10.15 5.96
N ALA A 788 16.41 8.87 5.60
CA ALA A 788 15.59 8.24 4.57
C ALA A 788 14.09 8.22 4.92
N ILE A 789 13.74 8.07 6.21
CA ILE A 789 12.35 8.15 6.69
C ILE A 789 11.81 9.59 6.61
N GLU A 790 12.63 10.59 6.97
CA GLU A 790 12.21 12.00 7.04
C GLU A 790 11.92 12.59 5.65
N GLN A 791 12.67 12.17 4.62
CA GLN A 791 12.58 12.70 3.25
C GLN A 791 11.15 12.80 2.70
N SER A 792 10.93 13.81 1.85
CA SER A 792 9.67 14.01 1.13
C SER A 792 9.37 12.83 0.20
N ARG A 793 8.10 12.40 0.13
CA ARG A 793 7.71 11.22 -0.65
C ARG A 793 7.09 11.58 -1.99
N LEU A 794 7.43 10.79 -3.00
CA LEU A 794 6.81 10.79 -4.33
C LEU A 794 6.15 9.44 -4.59
N SER A 795 4.83 9.37 -4.61
CA SER A 795 4.09 8.12 -4.72
C SER A 795 3.46 7.93 -6.10
N GLN A 796 4.19 7.26 -6.99
CA GLN A 796 3.70 6.83 -8.29
C GLN A 796 3.19 5.38 -8.23
N ARG A 797 1.90 5.17 -8.52
CA ARG A 797 1.18 3.90 -8.31
C ARG A 797 0.47 3.38 -9.56
N ASN A 798 0.90 3.86 -10.73
CA ASN A 798 0.20 3.63 -11.99
C ASN A 798 -1.28 4.02 -11.89
N ASN A 799 -1.55 5.21 -11.33
CA ASN A 799 -2.91 5.73 -11.20
C ASN A 799 -3.56 5.88 -12.59
N PHE A 800 -4.89 5.92 -12.60
CA PHE A 800 -5.64 6.03 -13.85
C PHE A 800 -5.24 7.28 -14.66
N ASP A 801 -5.08 8.41 -13.99
CA ASP A 801 -4.64 9.68 -14.54
C ASP A 801 -3.11 9.76 -14.76
N ALA A 802 -2.40 8.67 -14.46
CA ALA A 802 -0.94 8.54 -14.44
C ALA A 802 -0.21 9.50 -13.49
N MET A 803 -0.92 10.27 -12.67
CA MET A 803 -0.30 11.26 -11.79
C MET A 803 0.33 10.59 -10.58
N ALA A 804 1.56 10.99 -10.28
CA ALA A 804 2.23 10.71 -9.03
C ALA A 804 1.81 11.74 -7.96
N GLU A 805 1.63 11.28 -6.73
CA GLU A 805 1.39 12.19 -5.60
C GLU A 805 2.70 12.66 -4.99
N TYR A 806 2.78 13.94 -4.63
CA TYR A 806 3.89 14.47 -3.83
C TYR A 806 3.36 15.14 -2.56
N GLU A 807 4.14 15.12 -1.49
CA GLU A 807 3.74 15.69 -0.20
C GLU A 807 3.93 17.21 -0.14
N GLU A 808 2.89 18.01 -0.42
CA GLU A 808 3.01 19.48 -0.42
C GLU A 808 3.42 20.03 0.95
N ASN A 809 2.89 19.45 2.04
CA ASN A 809 3.15 19.91 3.41
C ASN A 809 4.55 19.59 3.92
N TYR A 810 5.20 18.57 3.34
CA TYR A 810 6.52 18.08 3.75
C TYR A 810 7.61 18.35 2.71
N MET A 811 7.25 18.97 1.58
CA MET A 811 8.13 19.23 0.45
C MET A 811 9.36 20.06 0.84
N ASP A 812 10.53 19.49 0.61
CA ASP A 812 11.81 20.18 0.66
C ASP A 812 12.21 20.77 -0.71
N ALA A 813 13.24 21.62 -0.71
CA ALA A 813 13.69 22.31 -1.91
C ALA A 813 14.35 21.38 -2.95
N GLU A 814 14.86 20.22 -2.51
CA GLU A 814 15.46 19.23 -3.39
C GLU A 814 14.37 18.47 -4.15
N THR A 815 13.32 18.06 -3.46
CA THR A 815 12.13 17.43 -4.03
C THR A 815 11.38 18.37 -4.97
N GLU A 816 11.23 19.66 -4.62
CA GLU A 816 10.66 20.67 -5.53
C GLU A 816 11.48 20.74 -6.84
N GLN A 817 12.81 20.70 -6.75
CA GLN A 817 13.67 20.67 -7.94
C GLN A 817 13.52 19.36 -8.73
N HIS A 818 13.48 18.21 -8.07
CA HIS A 818 13.28 16.91 -8.73
C HIS A 818 11.96 16.89 -9.50
N ILE A 819 10.88 17.39 -8.92
CA ILE A 819 9.58 17.48 -9.60
C ILE A 819 9.70 18.32 -10.89
N GLU A 820 10.31 19.50 -10.84
CA GLU A 820 10.51 20.33 -12.06
C GLU A 820 11.27 19.58 -13.16
N GLU A 821 12.33 18.84 -12.79
CA GLU A 821 13.14 18.08 -13.74
C GLU A 821 12.42 16.82 -14.27
N LEU A 822 11.64 16.15 -13.42
CA LEU A 822 10.81 14.99 -13.79
C LEU A 822 9.63 15.39 -14.69
N GLU A 823 9.04 16.57 -14.48
CA GLU A 823 8.04 17.14 -15.39
C GLU A 823 8.61 17.39 -16.79
N ASP A 824 9.87 17.85 -16.89
CA ASP A 824 10.57 18.01 -18.17
C ASP A 824 10.75 16.64 -18.89
N MET A 825 10.88 15.55 -18.13
CA MET A 825 10.90 14.17 -18.64
C MET A 825 9.50 13.62 -18.97
N GLY A 826 8.43 14.31 -18.60
CA GLY A 826 7.04 13.94 -18.92
C GLY A 826 6.25 13.30 -17.77
N HIS A 827 6.82 13.22 -16.57
CA HIS A 827 6.07 12.78 -15.39
C HIS A 827 4.98 13.79 -15.04
N LEU A 828 3.84 13.28 -14.56
CA LEU A 828 2.71 14.10 -14.12
C LEU A 828 2.56 14.00 -12.61
N PHE A 829 2.23 15.12 -11.97
CA PHE A 829 2.15 15.22 -10.52
C PHE A 829 0.84 15.84 -10.04
N THR A 830 0.39 15.40 -8.87
CA THR A 830 -0.68 16.02 -8.10
C THR A 830 -0.24 16.23 -6.65
N ALA A 831 -0.65 17.35 -6.07
CA ALA A 831 -0.29 17.70 -4.71
C ALA A 831 -1.14 16.90 -3.71
N ASN A 832 -0.48 16.17 -2.81
CA ASN A 832 -1.11 15.63 -1.62
C ASN A 832 -1.03 16.68 -0.50
N THR A 833 -2.19 17.27 -0.17
CA THR A 833 -2.31 18.37 0.81
C THR A 833 -2.70 17.90 2.21
N ASN A 834 -2.75 16.59 2.42
CA ASN A 834 -3.19 15.98 3.66
C ASN A 834 -2.24 16.33 4.81
N GLU A 835 -2.77 16.69 5.98
CA GLU A 835 -1.98 17.05 7.16
C GLU A 835 -1.13 15.86 7.66
N GLN A 836 -1.60 14.64 7.42
CA GLN A 836 -0.95 13.39 7.80
C GLN A 836 0.17 12.94 6.87
N GLY A 837 0.34 13.56 5.70
CA GLY A 837 1.31 13.14 4.69
C GLY A 837 1.02 11.75 4.08
N ILE A 838 1.99 11.21 3.36
CA ILE A 838 1.98 9.89 2.73
C ILE A 838 2.67 8.90 3.67
N GLY A 839 1.91 8.29 4.57
CA GLY A 839 2.41 7.28 5.51
C GLY A 839 3.22 7.81 6.69
N ALA A 840 3.59 6.92 7.60
CA ALA A 840 4.41 7.19 8.78
C ALA A 840 5.34 6.00 9.02
N ALA A 841 6.46 5.96 8.29
CA ALA A 841 7.33 4.81 8.26
C ALA A 841 8.06 4.59 9.59
N VAL A 842 8.32 3.32 9.91
CA VAL A 842 9.24 2.94 10.98
C VAL A 842 10.16 1.81 10.50
N GLY A 843 11.33 1.70 11.12
CA GLY A 843 12.31 0.68 10.75
C GLY A 843 13.47 0.54 11.74
N ILE A 844 14.29 -0.47 11.50
CA ILE A 844 15.53 -0.73 12.25
C ILE A 844 16.64 -1.00 11.22
N GLU A 845 17.75 -0.29 11.35
CA GLU A 845 18.98 -0.47 10.58
C GLU A 845 20.02 -1.16 11.48
N PHE A 846 20.72 -2.16 10.95
CA PHE A 846 21.70 -2.97 11.68
C PHE A 846 23.10 -2.64 11.16
N LEU A 847 23.98 -2.19 12.04
CA LEU A 847 25.30 -1.67 11.68
C LEU A 847 26.40 -2.73 11.88
N GLU A 848 27.45 -2.68 11.05
CA GLU A 848 28.56 -3.67 11.07
C GLU A 848 29.26 -3.80 12.43
N ASN A 849 29.23 -2.77 13.26
CA ASN A 849 29.83 -2.75 14.59
C ASN A 849 28.98 -3.46 15.66
N GLY A 850 27.79 -3.97 15.28
CA GLY A 850 26.82 -4.60 16.17
C GLY A 850 25.87 -3.62 16.86
N GLU A 851 25.87 -2.35 16.45
CA GLU A 851 24.85 -1.38 16.84
C GLU A 851 23.60 -1.53 15.99
N VAL A 852 22.48 -1.04 16.53
CA VAL A 852 21.19 -0.94 15.84
C VAL A 852 20.68 0.48 15.95
N THR A 853 20.19 1.00 14.83
CA THR A 853 19.49 2.29 14.77
C THR A 853 18.00 2.02 14.57
N ALA A 854 17.20 2.26 15.61
CA ALA A 854 15.75 2.28 15.47
C ALA A 854 15.30 3.68 15.07
N ALA A 855 14.41 3.77 14.08
CA ALA A 855 13.95 5.03 13.53
C ALA A 855 12.47 4.98 13.17
N ALA A 856 11.76 6.02 13.57
CA ALA A 856 10.37 6.28 13.30
C ALA A 856 10.22 7.66 12.65
N GLU A 857 9.12 7.81 11.92
CA GLU A 857 8.67 9.09 11.40
C GLU A 857 8.71 10.19 12.48
N PRO A 858 9.37 11.35 12.23
CA PRO A 858 9.44 12.42 13.21
C PRO A 858 8.17 13.26 13.32
N ASP A 859 7.45 13.50 12.22
CA ASP A 859 6.39 14.51 12.16
C ASP A 859 5.05 13.99 11.66
N ARG A 860 5.03 13.22 10.57
CA ARG A 860 3.78 12.73 9.97
C ARG A 860 3.01 11.89 10.98
N ARG A 861 1.69 12.09 11.02
CA ARG A 861 0.78 11.44 11.98
C ARG A 861 1.16 11.63 13.45
N GLY A 862 1.81 12.76 13.78
CA GLY A 862 2.19 13.10 15.15
C GLY A 862 3.52 12.50 15.61
N GLY A 863 4.26 11.87 14.69
CA GLY A 863 5.54 11.22 14.95
C GLY A 863 5.43 9.85 15.62
N GLY A 864 6.53 9.11 15.63
CA GLY A 864 6.65 7.82 16.29
C GLY A 864 7.71 7.80 17.39
N SER A 865 8.00 6.61 17.90
CA SER A 865 8.93 6.41 19.02
C SER A 865 9.84 5.21 18.75
N ALA A 866 11.14 5.44 18.92
CA ALA A 866 12.20 4.45 18.83
C ALA A 866 12.91 4.28 20.18
N LEU A 867 13.22 3.05 20.56
CA LEU A 867 13.92 2.68 21.80
C LEU A 867 14.93 1.55 21.55
N VAL A 868 16.03 1.53 22.33
CA VAL A 868 17.02 0.45 22.37
C VAL A 868 17.35 0.08 23.83
N GLU A 869 17.69 -1.19 24.10
CA GLU A 869 17.94 -1.68 25.47
C GLU A 869 19.14 -1.01 26.15
N SER A 870 20.16 -0.65 25.36
CA SER A 870 21.29 0.13 25.83
C SER A 870 21.65 1.19 24.82
N GLU A 871 21.14 2.40 25.08
CA GLU A 871 21.65 3.61 24.45
C GLU A 871 23.13 3.75 24.79
N MET A 872 23.91 4.35 23.88
CA MET A 872 25.11 5.02 24.37
C MET A 872 24.65 6.00 25.46
N GLU A 873 25.24 5.93 26.66
CA GLU A 873 25.39 7.17 27.41
C GLU A 873 26.00 8.12 26.37
N GLU A 874 25.30 9.19 25.96
CA GLU A 874 25.98 10.34 25.36
C GLU A 874 27.20 10.52 26.24
N GLU A 875 28.40 10.20 25.73
CA GLU A 875 29.59 10.36 26.56
C GLU A 875 29.65 11.86 26.78
N GLU A 876 29.15 12.34 27.94
CA GLU A 876 29.24 13.73 28.35
C GLU A 876 30.66 14.14 28.01
N MET A 877 30.78 15.13 27.13
CA MET A 877 32.06 15.51 26.59
C MET A 877 32.91 15.91 27.80
N SER A 878 34.02 15.21 27.95
CA SER A 878 34.78 15.25 29.20
C SER A 878 36.26 15.11 28.92
N ALA A 879 37.07 15.55 29.87
CA ALA A 879 38.51 15.43 29.72
C ALA A 879 39.00 13.98 29.68
N ASP A 880 38.23 13.03 30.23
CA ASP A 880 38.53 11.59 30.14
C ASP A 880 38.21 11.03 28.74
N GLU A 881 37.14 11.49 28.09
CA GLU A 881 36.77 11.15 26.70
C GLU A 881 37.76 11.75 25.69
N MET A 882 38.10 13.03 25.85
CA MET A 882 39.17 13.67 25.07
C MET A 882 40.51 12.95 25.23
N LYS A 883 40.79 12.37 26.40
CA LYS A 883 42.02 11.62 26.64
C LYS A 883 42.03 10.29 25.88
N ARG A 884 40.89 9.59 25.80
CA ARG A 884 40.74 8.41 24.94
C ARG A 884 40.91 8.75 23.46
N SER A 885 40.42 9.91 23.04
CA SER A 885 40.64 10.42 21.67
C SER A 885 42.13 10.66 21.37
N VAL A 886 42.87 11.27 22.31
CA VAL A 886 44.33 11.44 22.19
C VAL A 886 45.07 10.10 22.14
N GLU A 887 44.65 9.11 22.95
CA GLU A 887 45.23 7.77 22.96
C GLU A 887 44.98 7.04 21.62
N THR A 888 43.76 7.13 21.08
CA THR A 888 43.36 6.51 19.79
C THR A 888 44.15 7.09 18.63
N LEU A 889 44.17 8.42 18.49
CA LEU A 889 44.93 9.11 17.45
C LEU A 889 46.45 8.83 17.56
N ALA A 890 46.96 8.57 18.77
CA ALA A 890 48.34 8.14 18.96
C ALA A 890 48.61 6.70 18.50
N GLU A 891 47.64 5.80 18.64
CA GLU A 891 47.72 4.44 18.09
C GLU A 891 47.64 4.41 16.56
N GLU A 892 46.88 5.34 15.98
CA GLU A 892 46.75 5.54 14.53
C GLU A 892 47.99 6.18 13.89
N GLY A 893 48.87 6.76 14.71
CA GLY A 893 50.15 7.32 14.27
C GLY A 893 50.07 8.81 13.90
N GLU A 894 49.04 9.51 14.35
CA GLU A 894 48.80 10.92 14.07
C GLU A 894 49.72 11.89 14.84
N PHE A 895 50.62 11.34 15.68
CA PHE A 895 51.60 12.10 16.45
C PHE A 895 53.04 11.70 16.09
N GLU A 896 53.90 12.69 15.85
CA GLU A 896 55.32 12.45 15.52
C GLU A 896 56.15 11.90 16.69
N ASN A 897 55.72 12.12 17.94
CA ASN A 897 56.45 11.65 19.11
C ASN A 897 55.60 11.52 20.38
N GLU A 898 55.99 10.59 21.26
CA GLU A 898 55.33 10.31 22.54
C GLU A 898 55.29 11.51 23.52
N ASP A 899 56.16 12.51 23.36
CA ASP A 899 56.17 13.68 24.24
C ASP A 899 55.01 14.64 23.89
N ALA A 900 54.55 14.66 22.63
CA ALA A 900 53.37 15.41 22.17
C ALA A 900 52.10 14.86 22.83
N VAL A 901 51.87 13.55 22.68
CA VAL A 901 50.76 12.79 23.31
C VAL A 901 50.75 13.00 24.82
N ARG A 902 51.89 12.75 25.49
CA ARG A 902 51.99 12.88 26.95
C ARG A 902 51.69 14.29 27.45
N SER A 903 52.00 15.32 26.66
CA SER A 903 51.74 16.70 27.07
C SER A 903 50.25 17.06 27.01
N LEU A 904 49.50 16.50 26.06
CA LEU A 904 48.04 16.63 25.97
C LEU A 904 47.35 15.87 27.10
N GLU A 905 47.73 14.60 27.34
CA GLU A 905 47.17 13.79 28.43
C GLU A 905 47.36 14.41 29.81
N VAL A 906 48.55 14.99 30.09
CA VAL A 906 48.84 15.66 31.36
C VAL A 906 47.96 16.89 31.55
N HIS A 907 47.67 17.58 30.45
CA HIS A 907 46.82 18.76 30.46
C HIS A 907 45.37 18.37 30.72
N LEU A 908 44.85 17.35 30.02
CA LEU A 908 43.51 16.79 30.22
C LEU A 908 43.32 16.18 31.62
N THR A 909 44.35 15.55 32.19
CA THR A 909 44.30 15.08 33.59
C THR A 909 44.03 16.21 34.59
N SER A 910 44.47 17.43 34.26
CA SER A 910 44.19 18.61 35.10
C SER A 910 42.75 19.10 34.90
N VAL A 911 42.23 19.02 33.67
CA VAL A 911 40.84 19.36 33.35
C VAL A 911 39.87 18.40 34.04
N ALA A 912 40.11 17.08 33.94
CA ALA A 912 39.33 16.04 34.62
C ALA A 912 39.23 16.27 36.14
N HIS A 913 40.30 16.78 36.76
CA HIS A 913 40.27 17.13 38.17
C HIS A 913 39.33 18.30 38.48
N PHE A 914 39.23 19.30 37.59
CA PHE A 914 38.35 20.45 37.74
C PHE A 914 36.90 20.14 37.39
N GLU A 915 36.67 19.26 36.41
CA GLU A 915 35.34 18.70 36.11
C GLU A 915 34.78 18.00 37.35
N ALA A 916 35.56 17.11 37.97
CA ALA A 916 35.16 16.40 39.19
C ALA A 916 34.95 17.30 40.43
N GLU A 917 35.46 18.54 40.42
CA GLU A 917 35.23 19.54 41.47
C GLU A 917 34.14 20.58 41.10
N GLU A 918 33.50 20.43 39.93
CA GLU A 918 32.49 21.35 39.38
C GLU A 918 33.01 22.80 39.27
N GLU A 919 34.28 22.98 38.92
CA GLU A 919 34.95 24.28 38.84
C GLU A 919 34.97 24.85 37.40
N ALA A 920 33.78 25.21 36.87
CA ALA A 920 33.58 25.68 35.48
C ALA A 920 34.61 26.70 34.96
N GLU A 921 34.88 27.77 35.71
CA GLU A 921 35.86 28.80 35.29
C GLU A 921 37.28 28.21 35.11
N LYS A 922 37.63 27.15 35.85
CA LYS A 922 38.94 26.48 35.68
C LYS A 922 38.93 25.49 34.53
N VAL A 923 37.83 24.78 34.29
CA VAL A 923 37.67 23.91 33.11
C VAL A 923 37.86 24.73 31.83
N ILE A 924 37.07 25.81 31.65
CA ILE A 924 37.16 26.71 30.50
C ILE A 924 38.58 27.27 30.31
N ASN A 925 39.20 27.79 31.38
CA ASN A 925 40.54 28.37 31.29
C ASN A 925 41.62 27.32 30.96
N HIS A 926 41.49 26.09 31.46
CA HIS A 926 42.43 25.03 31.16
C HIS A 926 42.23 24.49 29.74
N MET A 927 40.99 24.38 29.26
CA MET A 927 40.70 23.98 27.88
C MET A 927 41.14 25.03 26.86
N ALA A 928 41.02 26.32 27.15
CA ALA A 928 41.66 27.36 26.32
C ALA A 928 43.20 27.18 26.24
N GLY A 929 43.82 26.76 27.36
CA GLY A 929 45.24 26.40 27.38
C GLY A 929 45.58 25.07 26.68
N PHE A 930 44.59 24.20 26.49
CA PHE A 930 44.72 22.97 25.70
C PHE A 930 44.75 23.33 24.20
N ASN A 931 43.88 24.22 23.74
CA ASN A 931 43.91 24.74 22.37
C ASN A 931 45.21 25.47 22.06
N ASP A 932 45.73 26.30 22.97
CA ASP A 932 47.07 26.90 22.83
C ASP A 932 48.19 25.84 22.65
N LEU A 933 48.04 24.67 23.28
CA LEU A 933 48.99 23.57 23.19
C LEU A 933 48.83 22.81 21.85
N LEU A 934 47.60 22.60 21.38
CA LEU A 934 47.32 22.04 20.05
C LEU A 934 47.89 22.93 18.94
N ASP A 935 47.62 24.24 18.98
CA ASP A 935 48.19 25.24 18.06
C ASP A 935 49.72 25.14 18.00
N GLN A 936 50.34 24.99 19.18
CA GLN A 936 51.79 24.86 19.27
C GLN A 936 52.27 23.53 18.67
N GLN A 937 51.56 22.43 18.88
CA GLN A 937 51.94 21.14 18.33
C GLN A 937 51.79 21.10 16.81
N GLN A 938 50.68 21.62 16.27
CA GLN A 938 50.45 21.72 14.82
C GLN A 938 51.51 22.61 14.16
N ALA A 939 51.82 23.78 14.74
CA ALA A 939 52.86 24.67 14.22
C ALA A 939 54.28 24.07 14.25
N ASN A 940 54.52 23.05 15.08
CA ASN A 940 55.78 22.30 15.13
C ASN A 940 55.74 21.01 14.30
N GLU A 941 54.64 20.75 13.58
CA GLU A 941 54.39 19.51 12.83
C GLU A 941 54.50 18.27 13.75
N TRP A 942 53.98 18.34 14.98
CA TRP A 942 54.02 17.22 15.95
C TRP A 942 52.74 16.40 16.00
N ILE A 943 51.66 16.94 15.44
CA ILE A 943 50.33 16.36 15.28
C ILE A 943 49.92 16.59 13.82
N SER A 944 49.15 15.69 13.23
CA SER A 944 48.56 15.86 11.89
C SER A 944 47.47 16.94 11.88
N ASP A 945 47.07 17.36 10.68
CA ASP A 945 45.96 18.31 10.52
C ASP A 945 44.62 17.66 10.96
N ASP A 946 44.38 16.40 10.61
CA ASP A 946 43.16 15.66 10.95
C ASP A 946 43.01 15.48 12.48
N ALA A 947 44.10 15.11 13.17
CA ALA A 947 44.09 14.98 14.62
C ALA A 947 44.01 16.34 15.34
N TYR A 948 44.56 17.40 14.74
CA TYR A 948 44.41 18.76 15.26
C TYR A 948 42.95 19.22 15.17
N ASP A 949 42.32 19.10 14.00
CA ASP A 949 40.93 19.54 13.78
C ASP A 949 39.96 18.76 14.68
N THR A 950 40.17 17.45 14.80
CA THR A 950 39.38 16.56 15.68
C THR A 950 39.48 16.98 17.15
N LEU A 951 40.71 17.15 17.67
CA LEU A 951 40.90 17.50 19.08
C LEU A 951 40.51 18.95 19.38
N GLN A 952 40.63 19.86 18.41
CA GLN A 952 40.16 21.24 18.55
C GLN A 952 38.64 21.30 18.60
N GLY A 953 37.93 20.58 17.72
CA GLY A 953 36.47 20.53 17.72
C GLY A 953 35.92 20.03 19.05
N LYS A 954 36.46 18.93 19.57
CA LYS A 954 36.11 18.39 20.90
C LYS A 954 36.44 19.37 22.03
N ALA A 955 37.56 20.07 21.95
CA ALA A 955 37.93 21.06 22.95
C ALA A 955 36.99 22.27 22.98
N GLU A 956 36.54 22.73 21.81
CA GLU A 956 35.61 23.86 21.68
C GLU A 956 34.21 23.49 22.19
N ALA A 957 33.74 22.30 21.87
CA ALA A 957 32.45 21.82 22.33
C ALA A 957 32.44 21.55 23.85
N LEU A 958 33.54 21.05 24.43
CA LEU A 958 33.71 20.98 25.89
C LEU A 958 33.70 22.36 26.56
N ILE A 959 34.26 23.38 25.91
CA ILE A 959 34.21 24.75 26.44
C ILE A 959 32.77 25.27 26.42
N GLU A 960 32.04 25.05 25.32
CA GLU A 960 30.66 25.49 25.15
C GLU A 960 29.72 24.85 26.19
N GLU A 961 29.92 23.58 26.51
CA GLU A 961 29.13 22.87 27.53
C GLU A 961 29.29 23.46 28.94
N TRP A 962 30.51 23.90 29.29
CA TRP A 962 30.82 24.46 30.62
C TRP A 962 30.56 25.97 30.74
N GLU A 963 30.28 26.68 29.62
CA GLU A 963 29.92 28.12 29.58
C GLU A 963 28.46 28.39 29.94
#